data_AF-A0A925GNW9-F1
#
_entry.id   AF-A0A925GNW9-F1
#
_cell.length_a   1.000
_cell.length_b   1.000
_cell.length_c   1.000
_cell.angle_alpha   90.00
_cell.angle_beta   90.00
_cell.angle_gamma   90.00
#
_symmetry.space_group_name_H-M   'P 1'
#
loop_
_entity.id
_entity.type
_entity.pdbx_description
1 polymer ?
#
loop_
_entity_poly.entity_id
_entity_poly.type
_entity_poly.pdbx_seq_one_letter_code
_entity_poly.pdbx_strand_id
1 'polypeptide(L)'
;MAKRKLLAVLLVLSVGAVHQGRAQSFLTGDETLPNDGVVNIKTQYGAKGDGRTDDTYAIQRAIQENLTKALYLPNGIYLVSNRLDGKNTQGAWTGGMRIYGQNQYNTIIRLKDNAAGYANAAAPRAVISTNSYQFSQGSGRDHLGLGEGNEAYRNYLENLTVETGSGNRGAIGIDYLANNTGAIRNVTIRGGGETGLSMMRKWPGPCLISNLTVVGFNYGIRVQHPEYGITFEHLTLSQQVTAGIRNDGNVLSIRKLKSTNSVPAIMSTNNLGLITIVEGEFSGGSSLVSAIDNRGSLFARNVVTSGYRSAITNNGTAVVGMNVTEYVSHPVQGPSGVAGKSLGLEVRNTPDYKDNAPENWANVLQYGAKRDDWENDLTGIQAAINSGKPVIYFPPGNYLASGTIVVKSTVRKIIGFGITLAPTWAAFPDANNPKPLFRIEGGSGEPIIIENMSMGKLHDRSPQPGLIGCENTSSRPLVLKDITTSEHKYLYRTLPGAGPLFMENICSEKSYFGPGQEVWARQLNPEGANVKVINDGGKLWILGIKTEGHNTVIETKKGGQTELLGGLLYPAMGQVPTGDVAFTSSDSRVSLTFATSAYSSFDHDYQKYVTDTQGTLAKASAVRRGGAYGGIIALYSNSRASAPIVVVEEEAEAEIHSGLLYELEPKCAPGMRLDVRGGANRDGTEVQLWERTWGVAQAWQFSDEEDDHADLTPQCAPGGRLDVSSSGRTDGTKVQLWHQNRTDAQRWKLIDAGDGYYELAPRHAPDMRLDVNASGRTNGTKVHLWKRNGTDAQRWRLVLKGNARIAAEPASREPSAEAGLRQNYPNPFSDETIIPFSLPEGARQASVCIYSVQGQLVKQIAVGAKNQGSVTVNAGEFAPGLYIYRLTVDGRAMGSQRMVRQK
;
A
#
# COMPACT_ATOMS: atom_id res chain seq x y z
N MET A 1 44.84 -41.49 -34.45
CA MET A 1 43.64 -41.45 -35.33
C MET A 1 42.64 -40.43 -34.78
N ALA A 2 41.59 -40.08 -35.56
CA ALA A 2 40.38 -39.27 -35.26
C ALA A 2 40.35 -38.29 -34.05
N LYS A 3 40.12 -36.96 -34.16
CA LYS A 3 39.01 -36.16 -34.80
C LYS A 3 37.66 -36.32 -34.09
N ARG A 4 36.72 -35.34 -34.01
CA ARG A 4 36.61 -33.86 -34.28
C ARG A 4 35.24 -33.41 -33.70
N LYS A 5 34.89 -32.13 -33.45
CA LYS A 5 35.61 -30.83 -33.51
C LYS A 5 35.30 -30.06 -32.18
N LEU A 6 34.69 -28.87 -32.00
CA LEU A 6 34.16 -27.79 -32.86
C LEU A 6 34.81 -26.43 -32.51
N LEU A 7 34.07 -25.39 -32.10
CA LEU A 7 34.48 -23.96 -32.07
C LEU A 7 33.79 -23.13 -30.97
N ALA A 8 34.52 -22.13 -30.47
CA ALA A 8 34.04 -20.81 -30.04
C ALA A 8 34.62 -19.74 -31.00
N VAL A 9 34.18 -18.47 -30.93
CA VAL A 9 34.74 -17.20 -31.51
C VAL A 9 33.58 -16.16 -31.61
N LEU A 10 33.73 -14.83 -31.45
CA LEU A 10 34.66 -13.95 -30.71
C LEU A 10 34.11 -12.49 -30.74
N LEU A 11 34.66 -11.60 -29.88
CA LEU A 11 34.58 -10.12 -29.72
C LEU A 11 33.93 -9.70 -28.38
N VAL A 12 34.62 -9.08 -27.41
CA VAL A 12 35.48 -7.87 -27.34
C VAL A 12 34.68 -6.60 -26.98
N LEU A 13 35.16 -5.90 -25.95
CA LEU A 13 34.56 -4.73 -25.31
C LEU A 13 35.13 -3.41 -25.87
N SER A 14 34.31 -2.35 -25.86
CA SER A 14 34.76 -0.95 -25.78
C SER A 14 33.70 -0.11 -25.05
N VAL A 15 34.13 0.90 -24.29
CA VAL A 15 33.30 1.58 -23.27
C VAL A 15 32.65 2.86 -23.81
N GLY A 16 31.40 3.13 -23.42
CA GLY A 16 30.67 4.38 -23.65
C GLY A 16 29.83 4.78 -22.42
N ALA A 17 29.76 6.08 -22.13
CA ALA A 17 29.27 6.70 -20.90
C ALA A 17 28.04 6.08 -20.21
N VAL A 18 28.10 6.00 -18.87
CA VAL A 18 26.99 5.55 -18.00
C VAL A 18 26.06 6.71 -17.65
N HIS A 19 24.75 6.50 -17.77
CA HIS A 19 23.72 7.21 -17.01
C HIS A 19 22.75 6.19 -16.40
N GLN A 20 22.73 6.09 -15.07
CA GLN A 20 21.88 5.13 -14.35
C GLN A 20 20.52 5.76 -13.99
N GLY A 21 19.52 5.56 -14.85
CA GLY A 21 18.12 5.59 -14.43
C GLY A 21 17.79 4.27 -13.72
N ARG A 22 17.82 4.23 -12.38
CA ARG A 22 17.46 3.02 -11.62
C ARG A 22 15.93 2.82 -11.62
N ALA A 23 15.44 1.82 -12.34
CA ALA A 23 14.16 1.20 -12.00
C ALA A 23 14.29 0.52 -10.62
N GLN A 24 13.45 0.92 -9.65
CA GLN A 24 13.44 0.28 -8.33
C GLN A 24 12.72 -1.08 -8.39
N SER A 25 13.50 -2.16 -8.47
CA SER A 25 12.97 -3.50 -8.20
C SER A 25 12.64 -3.64 -6.71
N PHE A 26 11.38 -3.87 -6.35
CA PHE A 26 10.95 -4.16 -4.97
C PHE A 26 11.36 -5.57 -4.46
N LEU A 27 12.53 -6.05 -4.88
CA LEU A 27 13.27 -7.09 -4.19
C LEU A 27 14.05 -6.40 -3.07
N THR A 28 13.52 -6.43 -1.85
CA THR A 28 14.30 -6.04 -0.66
C THR A 28 15.48 -6.99 -0.53
N GLY A 29 16.69 -6.48 -0.78
CA GLY A 29 17.92 -7.20 -0.49
C GLY A 29 18.15 -7.33 1.03
N ASP A 30 19.10 -8.17 1.41
CA ASP A 30 19.51 -8.33 2.81
C ASP A 30 19.90 -6.99 3.46
N GLU A 31 19.26 -6.63 4.57
CA GLU A 31 19.58 -5.44 5.35
C GLU A 31 20.69 -5.72 6.36
N THR A 32 21.75 -4.90 6.29
CA THR A 32 22.90 -4.93 7.19
C THR A 32 22.77 -3.83 8.23
N LEU A 33 22.61 -4.18 9.51
CA LEU A 33 22.56 -3.22 10.62
C LEU A 33 23.89 -3.22 11.41
N PRO A 34 24.35 -2.08 11.94
CA PRO A 34 25.61 -2.00 12.67
C PRO A 34 25.55 -2.79 13.99
N ASN A 35 26.59 -3.57 14.26
CA ASN A 35 26.66 -4.53 15.38
C ASN A 35 26.54 -3.89 16.78
N ASP A 36 26.76 -2.58 16.93
CA ASP A 36 26.59 -1.83 18.17
C ASP A 36 25.25 -1.07 18.26
N GLY A 37 24.48 -1.06 17.16
CA GLY A 37 23.09 -0.58 17.11
C GLY A 37 22.05 -1.64 17.46
N VAL A 38 22.37 -2.93 17.31
CA VAL A 38 21.44 -4.07 17.42
C VAL A 38 21.97 -5.24 18.25
N VAL A 39 21.09 -6.17 18.60
CA VAL A 39 21.41 -7.41 19.34
C VAL A 39 21.23 -8.60 18.40
N ASN A 40 22.33 -9.22 17.96
CA ASN A 40 22.31 -10.32 16.99
C ASN A 40 22.10 -11.67 17.69
N ILE A 41 20.94 -12.29 17.47
CA ILE A 41 20.54 -13.48 18.22
C ILE A 41 21.39 -14.74 17.91
N LYS A 42 22.05 -14.81 16.74
CA LYS A 42 22.92 -15.95 16.42
C LYS A 42 24.25 -15.86 17.18
N THR A 43 24.87 -14.67 17.21
CA THR A 43 26.20 -14.49 17.82
C THR A 43 26.15 -14.27 19.33
N GLN A 44 25.09 -13.66 19.86
CA GLN A 44 24.97 -13.34 21.30
C GLN A 44 24.09 -14.33 22.08
N TYR A 45 23.08 -14.93 21.43
CA TYR A 45 22.13 -15.86 22.07
C TYR A 45 22.23 -17.31 21.53
N GLY A 46 23.11 -17.55 20.56
CA GLY A 46 23.42 -18.89 20.06
C GLY A 46 22.36 -19.53 19.17
N ALA A 47 21.32 -18.79 18.76
CA ALA A 47 20.27 -19.27 17.86
C ALA A 47 20.85 -19.74 16.51
N LYS A 48 20.28 -20.78 15.90
CA LYS A 48 20.82 -21.39 14.68
C LYS A 48 20.16 -20.84 13.42
N GLY A 49 18.83 -20.78 13.38
CA GLY A 49 18.09 -20.50 12.16
C GLY A 49 18.33 -21.58 11.08
N ASP A 50 18.49 -22.85 11.47
CA ASP A 50 18.84 -23.99 10.60
C ASP A 50 17.62 -24.83 10.16
N GLY A 51 16.42 -24.46 10.61
CA GLY A 51 15.15 -25.17 10.35
C GLY A 51 14.98 -26.47 11.13
N ARG A 52 15.83 -26.78 12.12
CA ARG A 52 15.88 -28.06 12.84
C ARG A 52 16.04 -27.90 14.35
N THR A 53 16.95 -27.04 14.78
CA THR A 53 17.21 -26.70 16.18
C THR A 53 16.05 -25.87 16.73
N ASP A 54 15.63 -26.16 17.97
CA ASP A 54 14.59 -25.37 18.63
C ASP A 54 15.18 -24.06 19.19
N ASP A 55 14.97 -22.97 18.44
CA ASP A 55 15.48 -21.64 18.76
C ASP A 55 14.57 -20.88 19.77
N THR A 56 13.44 -21.46 20.23
CA THR A 56 12.51 -20.81 21.18
C THR A 56 13.24 -20.25 22.39
N TYR A 57 14.11 -21.02 23.03
CA TYR A 57 14.80 -20.57 24.25
C TYR A 57 15.77 -19.41 23.95
N ALA A 58 16.55 -19.51 22.88
CA ALA A 58 17.51 -18.47 22.49
C ALA A 58 16.80 -17.14 22.16
N ILE A 59 15.70 -17.20 21.40
CA ILE A 59 14.93 -16.01 21.00
C ILE A 59 14.16 -15.43 22.19
N GLN A 60 13.49 -16.25 22.99
CA GLN A 60 12.75 -15.78 24.17
C GLN A 60 13.67 -15.12 25.19
N ARG A 61 14.89 -15.66 25.38
CA ARG A 61 15.91 -15.07 26.24
C ARG A 61 16.46 -13.76 25.67
N ALA A 62 16.70 -13.70 24.35
CA ALA A 62 17.12 -12.47 23.69
C ALA A 62 16.11 -11.32 23.89
N ILE A 63 14.81 -11.64 23.76
CA ILE A 63 13.71 -10.71 24.08
C ILE A 63 13.80 -10.27 25.55
N GLN A 64 13.80 -11.22 26.49
CA GLN A 64 13.76 -10.95 27.94
C GLN A 64 14.87 -10.02 28.43
N GLU A 65 16.07 -10.12 27.85
CA GLU A 65 17.24 -9.33 28.24
C GLU A 65 17.37 -7.98 27.50
N ASN A 66 16.60 -7.70 26.43
CA ASN A 66 16.87 -6.57 25.52
C ASN A 66 15.65 -5.78 25.02
N LEU A 67 14.52 -5.74 25.73
CA LEU A 67 13.30 -5.00 25.33
C LEU A 67 13.44 -3.47 25.17
N THR A 68 14.62 -2.89 25.42
CA THR A 68 14.95 -1.49 25.10
C THR A 68 15.72 -1.31 23.79
N LYS A 69 16.16 -2.41 23.15
CA LYS A 69 17.03 -2.44 21.96
C LYS A 69 16.37 -3.20 20.80
N ALA A 70 16.90 -3.06 19.59
CA ALA A 70 16.49 -3.87 18.44
C ALA A 70 17.16 -5.25 18.45
N LEU A 71 16.37 -6.33 18.41
CA LEU A 71 16.87 -7.66 18.07
C LEU A 71 17.04 -7.80 16.55
N TYR A 72 18.20 -8.27 16.12
CA TYR A 72 18.49 -8.57 14.73
C TYR A 72 18.54 -10.08 14.49
N LEU A 73 17.77 -10.52 13.50
CA LEU A 73 17.60 -11.91 13.10
C LEU A 73 18.19 -12.13 11.69
N PRO A 74 19.47 -12.55 11.59
CA PRO A 74 20.07 -12.93 10.31
C PRO A 74 19.25 -13.99 9.56
N ASN A 75 19.48 -14.12 8.26
CA ASN A 75 18.81 -15.11 7.42
C ASN A 75 18.88 -16.54 8.00
N GLY A 76 17.77 -17.27 7.92
CA GLY A 76 17.60 -18.59 8.51
C GLY A 76 16.15 -18.91 8.87
N ILE A 77 15.88 -20.20 9.10
CA ILE A 77 14.59 -20.71 9.57
C ILE A 77 14.72 -21.02 11.07
N TYR A 78 14.20 -20.13 11.90
CA TYR A 78 14.17 -20.26 13.35
C TYR A 78 12.96 -21.09 13.76
N LEU A 79 13.20 -22.36 14.09
CA LEU A 79 12.14 -23.30 14.46
C LEU A 79 11.77 -23.11 15.94
N VAL A 80 10.51 -22.82 16.23
CA VAL A 80 10.00 -22.57 17.60
C VAL A 80 8.93 -23.59 18.00
N SER A 81 8.96 -24.04 19.25
CA SER A 81 7.95 -24.94 19.84
C SER A 81 6.88 -24.23 20.68
N ASN A 82 7.14 -22.98 21.07
CA ASN A 82 6.34 -22.22 22.02
C ASN A 82 6.21 -20.75 21.60
N ARG A 83 5.23 -20.05 22.18
CA ARG A 83 4.98 -18.62 21.95
C ARG A 83 6.17 -17.78 22.44
N LEU A 84 6.54 -16.78 21.65
CA LEU A 84 7.46 -15.71 22.03
C LEU A 84 6.68 -14.55 22.66
N ASP A 85 6.90 -14.29 23.95
CA ASP A 85 6.22 -13.28 24.77
C ASP A 85 7.08 -12.04 25.01
N GLY A 86 6.46 -10.85 24.95
CA GLY A 86 7.01 -9.59 25.46
C GLY A 86 7.03 -9.53 26.98
N LYS A 87 8.04 -10.17 27.59
CA LYS A 87 8.27 -10.21 29.05
C LYS A 87 9.71 -9.89 29.40
N ASN A 88 9.93 -9.20 30.51
CA ASN A 88 11.28 -8.94 31.04
C ASN A 88 11.86 -10.18 31.78
N THR A 89 13.11 -10.07 32.25
CA THR A 89 13.79 -11.09 33.06
C THR A 89 13.08 -11.49 34.36
N GLN A 90 12.14 -10.68 34.86
CA GLN A 90 11.33 -10.92 36.06
C GLN A 90 9.96 -11.56 35.71
N GLY A 91 9.70 -11.83 34.43
CA GLY A 91 8.46 -12.44 33.93
C GLY A 91 7.26 -11.49 33.81
N ALA A 92 7.42 -10.21 34.14
CA ALA A 92 6.38 -9.19 33.97
C ALA A 92 6.23 -8.79 32.50
N TRP A 93 4.99 -8.48 32.09
CA TRP A 93 4.70 -8.04 30.72
C TRP A 93 5.27 -6.65 30.43
N THR A 94 5.72 -6.44 29.18
CA THR A 94 6.40 -5.19 28.78
C THR A 94 6.25 -4.89 27.30
N GLY A 95 6.13 -3.60 26.99
CA GLY A 95 6.32 -3.07 25.64
C GLY A 95 7.81 -3.03 25.22
N GLY A 96 8.09 -2.35 24.11
CA GLY A 96 9.42 -2.20 23.55
C GLY A 96 9.93 -3.36 22.69
N MET A 97 9.13 -4.40 22.47
CA MET A 97 9.51 -5.62 21.74
C MET A 97 9.84 -5.31 20.28
N ARG A 98 11.12 -5.33 19.94
CA ARG A 98 11.68 -4.92 18.64
C ARG A 98 12.40 -6.08 17.96
N ILE A 99 11.84 -6.61 16.87
CA ILE A 99 12.43 -7.68 16.06
C ILE A 99 12.58 -7.20 14.62
N TYR A 100 13.82 -7.21 14.13
CA TYR A 100 14.18 -6.88 12.75
C TYR A 100 14.84 -8.09 12.10
N GLY A 101 14.23 -8.64 11.06
CA GLY A 101 14.89 -9.62 10.20
C GLY A 101 15.87 -8.99 9.23
N GLN A 102 16.86 -9.77 8.80
CA GLN A 102 17.75 -9.41 7.69
C GLN A 102 16.99 -9.34 6.36
N ASN A 103 15.97 -10.19 6.17
CA ASN A 103 15.19 -10.22 4.95
C ASN A 103 13.80 -10.84 5.14
N GLN A 104 12.75 -10.22 4.58
CA GLN A 104 11.37 -10.70 4.68
C GLN A 104 11.19 -12.16 4.23
N TYR A 105 11.90 -12.59 3.19
CA TYR A 105 11.75 -13.92 2.58
C TYR A 105 12.67 -14.97 3.20
N ASN A 106 13.84 -14.56 3.72
CA ASN A 106 14.89 -15.47 4.21
C ASN A 106 15.05 -15.52 5.73
N THR A 107 14.54 -14.53 6.48
CA THR A 107 14.38 -14.60 7.94
C THR A 107 12.98 -15.13 8.26
N ILE A 108 12.89 -16.40 8.69
CA ILE A 108 11.62 -17.09 8.92
C ILE A 108 11.55 -17.58 10.37
N ILE A 109 10.54 -17.15 11.13
CA ILE A 109 10.18 -17.75 12.43
C ILE A 109 9.07 -18.77 12.17
N ARG A 110 9.36 -20.06 12.37
CA ARG A 110 8.44 -21.18 12.06
C ARG A 110 8.03 -21.92 13.32
N LEU A 111 6.73 -21.95 13.63
CA LEU A 111 6.17 -22.87 14.61
C LEU A 111 6.29 -24.32 14.13
N LYS A 112 6.75 -25.22 15.00
CA LYS A 112 6.81 -26.67 14.74
C LYS A 112 5.44 -27.24 14.36
N ASP A 113 5.43 -28.21 13.45
CA ASP A 113 4.25 -29.01 13.16
C ASP A 113 3.70 -29.68 14.44
N ASN A 114 2.38 -29.63 14.62
CA ASN A 114 1.67 -30.21 15.78
C ASN A 114 2.19 -29.70 17.15
N ALA A 115 2.54 -28.41 17.24
CA ALA A 115 3.08 -27.80 18.46
C ALA A 115 2.09 -27.85 19.64
N ALA A 116 2.62 -28.07 20.84
CA ALA A 116 1.83 -28.25 22.06
C ALA A 116 0.98 -27.01 22.37
N GLY A 117 -0.34 -27.23 22.46
CA GLY A 117 -1.32 -26.16 22.72
C GLY A 117 -1.75 -25.34 21.50
N TYR A 118 -1.35 -25.72 20.28
CA TYR A 118 -1.75 -25.01 19.04
C TYR A 118 -2.81 -25.76 18.20
N ALA A 119 -3.25 -26.94 18.61
CA ALA A 119 -4.24 -27.74 17.88
C ALA A 119 -5.70 -27.26 18.04
N ASN A 120 -6.03 -26.53 19.13
CA ASN A 120 -7.42 -26.19 19.47
C ASN A 120 -7.82 -24.80 18.93
N ALA A 121 -8.68 -24.75 17.91
CA ALA A 121 -9.22 -23.50 17.36
C ALA A 121 -10.11 -22.72 18.34
N ALA A 122 -10.70 -23.36 19.34
CA ALA A 122 -11.51 -22.70 20.38
C ALA A 122 -10.66 -22.09 21.52
N ALA A 123 -9.35 -22.36 21.56
CA ALA A 123 -8.40 -21.76 22.48
C ALA A 123 -7.15 -21.29 21.71
N PRO A 124 -7.29 -20.30 20.81
CA PRO A 124 -6.26 -19.98 19.83
C PRO A 124 -5.02 -19.34 20.48
N ARG A 125 -3.85 -19.56 19.88
CA ARG A 125 -2.54 -19.29 20.49
C ARG A 125 -1.55 -18.70 19.49
N ALA A 126 -0.91 -17.59 19.85
CA ALA A 126 0.04 -16.90 18.97
C ALA A 126 1.42 -17.58 18.87
N VAL A 127 2.13 -17.41 17.75
CA VAL A 127 3.58 -17.68 17.65
C VAL A 127 4.37 -16.53 18.27
N ILE A 128 3.97 -15.28 17.97
CA ILE A 128 4.55 -14.06 18.55
C ILE A 128 3.44 -13.27 19.25
N SER A 129 3.69 -12.82 20.48
CA SER A 129 2.84 -11.89 21.24
C SER A 129 3.65 -10.65 21.62
N THR A 130 3.26 -9.48 21.13
CA THR A 130 3.73 -8.19 21.67
C THR A 130 2.82 -7.72 22.80
N ASN A 131 3.31 -6.91 23.73
CA ASN A 131 2.63 -6.68 25.02
C ASN A 131 2.71 -5.22 25.50
N SER A 132 1.86 -4.88 26.49
CA SER A 132 1.91 -3.64 27.27
C SER A 132 2.88 -3.78 28.45
N TYR A 133 3.41 -2.66 28.95
CA TYR A 133 3.95 -2.61 30.31
C TYR A 133 2.89 -3.05 31.32
N GLN A 134 3.35 -3.73 32.37
CA GLN A 134 2.55 -4.15 33.52
C GLN A 134 3.02 -3.39 34.77
N PHE A 135 2.11 -2.65 35.38
CA PHE A 135 2.34 -1.97 36.65
C PHE A 135 2.39 -2.93 37.84
N SER A 136 3.08 -2.52 38.90
CA SER A 136 2.82 -3.04 40.24
C SER A 136 1.35 -2.80 40.62
N GLN A 137 0.71 -3.80 41.22
CA GLN A 137 -0.75 -3.92 41.39
C GLN A 137 -1.47 -2.62 41.80
N GLY A 138 -2.57 -2.29 41.10
CA GLY A 138 -3.57 -1.33 41.59
C GLY A 138 -4.12 -0.31 40.59
N SER A 139 -3.48 -0.12 39.42
CA SER A 139 -3.84 0.96 38.48
C SER A 139 -5.21 0.79 37.79
N GLY A 140 -5.71 -0.45 37.68
CA GLY A 140 -6.89 -0.79 36.87
C GLY A 140 -6.67 -0.69 35.34
N ARG A 141 -5.45 -0.35 34.90
CA ARG A 141 -5.09 -0.16 33.48
C ARG A 141 -4.56 -1.42 32.80
N ASP A 142 -4.15 -2.42 33.57
CA ASP A 142 -3.66 -3.70 33.06
C ASP A 142 -4.66 -4.82 33.39
N HIS A 143 -5.00 -5.64 32.41
CA HIS A 143 -5.72 -6.88 32.68
C HIS A 143 -4.73 -8.00 32.98
N LEU A 144 -4.56 -8.25 34.29
CA LEU A 144 -3.58 -9.14 34.90
C LEU A 144 -3.70 -10.59 34.38
N GLY A 145 -2.96 -10.89 33.30
CA GLY A 145 -2.82 -12.24 32.76
C GLY A 145 -2.37 -12.31 31.30
N LEU A 146 -2.87 -11.40 30.44
CA LEU A 146 -2.68 -11.47 28.98
C LEU A 146 -1.65 -10.47 28.41
N GLY A 147 -1.06 -9.64 29.27
CA GLY A 147 -0.15 -8.57 28.86
C GLY A 147 -0.80 -7.58 27.91
N GLU A 148 -2.08 -7.28 28.15
CA GLU A 148 -2.85 -6.22 27.51
C GLU A 148 -2.97 -5.01 28.46
N GLY A 149 -2.97 -3.82 27.86
CA GLY A 149 -2.89 -2.52 28.53
C GLY A 149 -2.72 -1.44 27.47
N ASN A 150 -2.80 -0.17 27.86
CA ASN A 150 -2.70 0.97 26.94
C ASN A 150 -1.26 1.52 26.76
N GLU A 151 -0.26 0.77 27.22
CA GLU A 151 1.16 1.15 27.25
C GLU A 151 2.05 0.18 26.45
N ALA A 152 1.54 -0.41 25.36
CA ALA A 152 2.32 -1.24 24.42
C ALA A 152 3.21 -0.41 23.49
N TYR A 153 3.93 0.56 24.05
CA TYR A 153 4.77 1.49 23.31
C TYR A 153 5.95 0.79 22.62
N ARG A 154 6.31 1.24 21.42
CA ARG A 154 7.53 0.88 20.69
C ARG A 154 7.70 -0.63 20.43
N ASN A 155 6.59 -1.34 20.22
CA ASN A 155 6.58 -2.69 19.68
C ASN A 155 6.76 -2.61 18.15
N TYR A 156 7.77 -3.30 17.60
CA TYR A 156 8.11 -3.29 16.17
C TYR A 156 8.47 -4.70 15.68
N LEU A 157 7.86 -5.13 14.57
CA LEU A 157 8.17 -6.39 13.90
C LEU A 157 8.41 -6.12 12.40
N GLU A 158 9.65 -6.18 11.95
CA GLU A 158 10.03 -5.78 10.59
C GLU A 158 10.86 -6.84 9.83
N ASN A 159 10.72 -6.85 8.50
CA ASN A 159 11.55 -7.61 7.55
C ASN A 159 11.64 -9.14 7.84
N LEU A 160 10.52 -9.81 8.14
CA LEU A 160 10.51 -11.24 8.46
C LEU A 160 9.25 -11.98 7.99
N THR A 161 9.33 -13.31 7.90
CA THR A 161 8.16 -14.20 7.77
C THR A 161 7.85 -14.91 9.09
N VAL A 162 6.57 -15.02 9.44
CA VAL A 162 6.04 -15.91 10.48
C VAL A 162 5.27 -17.06 9.84
N GLU A 163 5.60 -18.30 10.20
CA GLU A 163 4.93 -19.51 9.73
C GLU A 163 4.35 -20.31 10.88
N THR A 164 3.14 -20.83 10.71
CA THR A 164 2.41 -21.55 11.77
C THR A 164 2.51 -23.07 11.70
N GLY A 165 3.18 -23.64 10.69
CA GLY A 165 3.33 -25.09 10.53
C GLY A 165 2.02 -25.84 10.24
N SER A 166 2.10 -27.17 10.13
CA SER A 166 0.95 -28.05 9.95
C SER A 166 0.36 -28.55 11.28
N GLY A 167 -0.89 -29.04 11.26
CA GLY A 167 -1.62 -29.52 12.44
C GLY A 167 -2.11 -28.44 13.41
N ASN A 168 -1.51 -27.25 13.39
CA ASN A 168 -1.72 -26.15 14.34
C ASN A 168 -3.00 -25.33 14.05
N ARG A 169 -4.17 -25.98 14.08
CA ARG A 169 -5.46 -25.39 13.69
C ARG A 169 -5.91 -24.19 14.55
N GLY A 170 -5.40 -24.06 15.76
CA GLY A 170 -5.61 -22.91 16.66
C GLY A 170 -4.49 -21.87 16.62
N ALA A 171 -3.52 -21.96 15.71
CA ALA A 171 -2.47 -20.96 15.63
C ALA A 171 -3.01 -19.56 15.27
N ILE A 172 -2.53 -18.57 16.00
CA ILE A 172 -2.45 -17.19 15.55
C ILE A 172 -1.00 -16.98 15.08
N GLY A 173 -0.78 -16.31 13.95
CA GLY A 173 0.58 -15.96 13.52
C GLY A 173 1.21 -14.96 14.49
N ILE A 174 0.66 -13.75 14.52
CA ILE A 174 1.06 -12.67 15.44
C ILE A 174 -0.18 -12.20 16.20
N ASP A 175 -0.09 -12.16 17.53
CA ASP A 175 -1.01 -11.41 18.38
C ASP A 175 -0.34 -10.07 18.72
N TYR A 176 -0.79 -9.01 18.07
CA TYR A 176 -0.13 -7.72 18.04
C TYR A 176 -0.89 -6.68 18.85
N LEU A 177 -0.18 -6.11 19.82
CA LEU A 177 -0.59 -4.95 20.60
C LEU A 177 0.49 -3.88 20.49
N ALA A 178 0.06 -2.65 20.20
CA ALA A 178 0.90 -1.46 20.16
C ALA A 178 0.07 -0.23 20.53
N ASN A 179 0.68 0.75 21.20
CA ASN A 179 0.06 2.03 21.53
C ASN A 179 1.03 3.19 21.24
N ASN A 180 0.48 4.37 20.89
CA ASN A 180 1.11 5.66 20.57
C ASN A 180 2.19 5.67 19.45
N THR A 181 3.16 4.75 19.47
CA THR A 181 4.06 4.42 18.35
C THR A 181 4.34 2.92 18.34
N GLY A 182 4.25 2.30 17.17
CA GLY A 182 4.62 0.90 16.94
C GLY A 182 4.21 0.46 15.54
N ALA A 183 4.97 -0.45 14.93
CA ALA A 183 4.71 -0.87 13.56
C ALA A 183 4.95 -2.36 13.25
N ILE A 184 4.27 -2.83 12.22
CA ILE A 184 4.65 -4.04 11.46
C ILE A 184 5.02 -3.58 10.06
N ARG A 185 6.22 -3.93 9.56
CA ARG A 185 6.69 -3.51 8.23
C ARG A 185 7.36 -4.63 7.45
N ASN A 186 6.98 -4.83 6.19
CA ASN A 186 7.57 -5.85 5.31
C ASN A 186 7.53 -7.25 5.96
N VAL A 187 6.34 -7.66 6.41
CA VAL A 187 6.12 -8.94 7.10
C VAL A 187 5.22 -9.86 6.29
N THR A 188 5.52 -11.15 6.28
CA THR A 188 4.63 -12.18 5.74
C THR A 188 4.18 -13.10 6.87
N ILE A 189 2.89 -13.43 6.91
CA ILE A 189 2.33 -14.44 7.82
C ILE A 189 1.68 -15.53 6.95
N ARG A 190 2.14 -16.78 7.03
CA ARG A 190 1.63 -17.86 6.16
C ARG A 190 1.45 -19.20 6.87
N GLY A 191 0.35 -19.88 6.57
CA GLY A 191 0.07 -21.25 7.03
C GLY A 191 -1.39 -21.52 7.35
N GLY A 192 -1.62 -22.55 8.16
CA GLY A 192 -2.94 -22.84 8.73
C GLY A 192 -3.11 -22.22 10.12
N GLY A 193 -4.36 -22.04 10.55
CA GLY A 193 -4.67 -21.53 11.89
C GLY A 193 -5.97 -20.74 11.93
N GLU A 194 -6.25 -20.15 13.08
CA GLU A 194 -7.43 -19.32 13.30
C GLU A 194 -7.24 -17.90 12.75
N THR A 195 -6.06 -17.30 12.89
CA THR A 195 -5.83 -15.92 12.42
C THR A 195 -4.38 -15.62 12.05
N GLY A 196 -4.14 -14.91 10.95
CA GLY A 196 -2.80 -14.42 10.61
C GLY A 196 -2.31 -13.37 11.63
N LEU A 197 -2.97 -12.21 11.63
CA LEU A 197 -2.74 -11.11 12.58
C LEU A 197 -3.96 -10.90 13.49
N SER A 198 -3.80 -11.16 14.79
CA SER A 198 -4.80 -10.82 15.80
C SER A 198 -4.48 -9.48 16.44
N MET A 199 -5.49 -8.61 16.54
CA MET A 199 -5.49 -7.35 17.31
C MET A 199 -6.78 -7.28 18.12
N MET A 200 -7.01 -8.34 18.90
CA MET A 200 -8.24 -8.58 19.67
C MET A 200 -8.10 -8.38 21.17
N ARG A 201 -6.88 -8.18 21.68
CA ARG A 201 -6.67 -7.70 23.05
C ARG A 201 -7.10 -6.24 23.16
N LYS A 202 -7.43 -5.80 24.37
CA LYS A 202 -7.91 -4.43 24.62
C LYS A 202 -6.89 -3.38 24.19
N TRP A 203 -7.43 -2.25 23.77
CA TRP A 203 -6.67 -1.07 23.33
C TRP A 203 -5.67 -1.33 22.18
N PRO A 204 -6.10 -1.91 21.04
CA PRO A 204 -5.23 -2.08 19.89
C PRO A 204 -5.05 -0.74 19.15
N GLY A 205 -3.88 -0.12 19.29
CA GLY A 205 -3.46 1.07 18.55
C GLY A 205 -3.19 2.32 19.41
N PRO A 206 -2.83 3.46 18.80
CA PRO A 206 -2.54 3.59 17.38
C PRO A 206 -1.22 2.92 16.99
N CYS A 207 -1.17 2.44 15.75
CA CYS A 207 0.01 1.82 15.14
C CYS A 207 -0.10 1.84 13.62
N LEU A 208 1.04 1.64 12.94
CA LEU A 208 1.15 1.58 11.48
C LEU A 208 1.54 0.18 11.01
N ILE A 209 0.71 -0.45 10.19
CA ILE A 209 0.95 -1.80 9.67
C ILE A 209 1.05 -1.70 8.15
N SER A 210 2.26 -1.87 7.62
CA SER A 210 2.57 -1.63 6.20
C SER A 210 3.29 -2.81 5.53
N ASN A 211 3.05 -3.01 4.23
CA ASN A 211 3.65 -4.09 3.44
C ASN A 211 3.45 -5.49 4.08
N LEU A 212 2.27 -5.72 4.67
CA LEU A 212 1.91 -6.97 5.33
C LEU A 212 1.21 -7.92 4.35
N THR A 213 1.75 -9.13 4.20
CA THR A 213 1.13 -10.23 3.44
C THR A 213 0.60 -11.31 4.37
N VAL A 214 -0.65 -11.75 4.20
CA VAL A 214 -1.23 -12.90 4.93
C VAL A 214 -1.79 -13.94 3.98
N VAL A 215 -1.32 -15.19 4.13
CA VAL A 215 -1.74 -16.33 3.29
C VAL A 215 -2.29 -17.47 4.15
N GLY A 216 -3.53 -17.89 3.88
CA GLY A 216 -4.23 -18.94 4.62
C GLY A 216 -5.07 -18.41 5.78
N PHE A 217 -5.19 -19.20 6.85
CA PHE A 217 -5.98 -18.95 8.06
C PHE A 217 -7.51 -18.85 7.87
N ASN A 218 -8.28 -18.99 8.97
CA ASN A 218 -9.71 -18.65 8.95
C ASN A 218 -9.92 -17.14 8.70
N TYR A 219 -9.11 -16.31 9.37
CA TYR A 219 -9.11 -14.86 9.21
C TYR A 219 -7.71 -14.34 8.88
N GLY A 220 -7.58 -13.41 7.94
CA GLY A 220 -6.30 -12.79 7.62
C GLY A 220 -5.86 -11.85 8.74
N ILE A 221 -6.75 -10.91 9.09
CA ILE A 221 -6.62 -9.98 10.20
C ILE A 221 -7.92 -9.99 11.02
N ARG A 222 -7.84 -10.01 12.36
CA ARG A 222 -8.98 -9.78 13.27
C ARG A 222 -8.70 -8.57 14.16
N VAL A 223 -9.67 -7.66 14.27
CA VAL A 223 -9.59 -6.48 15.15
C VAL A 223 -10.85 -6.37 16.01
N GLN A 224 -10.70 -6.04 17.29
CA GLN A 224 -11.79 -5.73 18.23
C GLN A 224 -11.57 -4.38 18.93
N HIS A 225 -12.54 -4.00 19.78
CA HIS A 225 -12.55 -2.78 20.62
C HIS A 225 -12.69 -1.46 19.84
N PRO A 226 -13.49 -0.47 20.33
CA PRO A 226 -13.71 0.78 19.60
C PRO A 226 -12.57 1.81 19.70
N GLU A 227 -11.60 1.62 20.59
CA GLU A 227 -10.55 2.58 20.95
C GLU A 227 -9.36 2.65 19.97
N TYR A 228 -8.67 3.79 20.04
CA TYR A 228 -7.39 4.19 19.42
C TYR A 228 -7.22 4.10 17.90
N GLY A 229 -7.78 3.11 17.21
CA GLY A 229 -7.74 2.98 15.76
C GLY A 229 -6.41 2.48 15.19
N ILE A 230 -6.43 1.97 13.96
CA ILE A 230 -5.28 1.32 13.31
C ILE A 230 -5.10 1.84 11.88
N THR A 231 -3.84 2.06 11.49
CA THR A 231 -3.48 2.49 10.13
C THR A 231 -2.85 1.32 9.37
N PHE A 232 -3.38 1.02 8.19
CA PHE A 232 -2.94 -0.05 7.29
C PHE A 232 -2.58 0.50 5.92
N GLU A 233 -1.43 0.11 5.36
CA GLU A 233 -1.05 0.43 3.97
C GLU A 233 -0.41 -0.77 3.26
N HIS A 234 -0.66 -0.97 1.96
CA HIS A 234 -0.05 -2.05 1.16
C HIS A 234 -0.26 -3.45 1.78
N LEU A 235 -1.52 -3.80 2.03
CA LEU A 235 -1.90 -5.13 2.53
C LEU A 235 -2.14 -6.11 1.38
N THR A 236 -1.67 -7.36 1.50
CA THR A 236 -2.00 -8.45 0.57
C THR A 236 -2.57 -9.64 1.33
N LEU A 237 -3.85 -9.94 1.14
CA LEU A 237 -4.56 -11.02 1.82
C LEU A 237 -5.02 -12.07 0.80
N SER A 238 -4.77 -13.36 1.06
CA SER A 238 -5.27 -14.44 0.20
C SER A 238 -5.47 -15.78 0.92
N GLN A 239 -6.36 -16.61 0.39
CA GLN A 239 -6.68 -17.97 0.89
C GLN A 239 -7.28 -18.02 2.31
N GLN A 240 -7.96 -16.96 2.74
CA GLN A 240 -8.73 -16.94 3.98
C GLN A 240 -10.03 -17.76 3.87
N VAL A 241 -10.40 -18.48 4.93
CA VAL A 241 -11.61 -19.35 4.96
C VAL A 241 -12.88 -18.60 5.35
N THR A 242 -12.79 -17.47 6.07
CA THR A 242 -13.96 -16.74 6.61
C THR A 242 -13.99 -15.25 6.23
N ALA A 243 -12.88 -14.52 6.36
CA ALA A 243 -12.75 -13.14 5.88
C ALA A 243 -11.28 -12.72 5.77
N GLY A 244 -10.97 -11.81 4.84
CA GLY A 244 -9.67 -11.12 4.76
C GLY A 244 -9.39 -10.35 6.06
N ILE A 245 -10.16 -9.29 6.30
CA ILE A 245 -10.18 -8.54 7.57
C ILE A 245 -11.54 -8.72 8.24
N ARG A 246 -11.57 -9.11 9.52
CA ARG A 246 -12.75 -8.97 10.38
C ARG A 246 -12.56 -7.81 11.35
N ASN A 247 -13.37 -6.76 11.21
CA ASN A 247 -13.44 -5.65 12.16
C ASN A 247 -14.69 -5.80 13.05
N ASP A 248 -14.50 -5.81 14.36
CA ASP A 248 -15.58 -6.00 15.32
C ASP A 248 -15.64 -4.83 16.33
N GLY A 249 -15.54 -3.61 15.79
CA GLY A 249 -15.85 -2.35 16.49
C GLY A 249 -14.82 -1.22 16.33
N ASN A 250 -13.64 -1.50 15.79
CA ASN A 250 -12.50 -0.58 15.75
C ASN A 250 -12.57 0.44 14.59
N VAL A 251 -11.66 1.42 14.61
CA VAL A 251 -11.49 2.46 13.59
C VAL A 251 -10.31 2.13 12.69
N LEU A 252 -10.58 1.63 11.48
CA LEU A 252 -9.55 1.22 10.53
C LEU A 252 -9.35 2.29 9.44
N SER A 253 -8.10 2.66 9.20
CA SER A 253 -7.70 3.58 8.12
C SER A 253 -6.80 2.82 7.15
N ILE A 254 -7.30 2.49 5.96
CA ILE A 254 -6.73 1.50 5.05
C ILE A 254 -6.39 2.14 3.70
N ARG A 255 -5.19 1.87 3.19
CA ARG A 255 -4.80 2.15 1.80
C ARG A 255 -4.20 0.91 1.13
N LYS A 256 -4.46 0.70 -0.18
CA LYS A 256 -3.84 -0.38 -0.97
C LYS A 256 -4.00 -1.75 -0.32
N LEU A 257 -5.25 -2.13 -0.03
CA LEU A 257 -5.61 -3.49 0.36
C LEU A 257 -5.93 -4.31 -0.89
N LYS A 258 -5.08 -5.28 -1.19
CA LYS A 258 -5.31 -6.33 -2.18
C LYS A 258 -5.86 -7.58 -1.48
N SER A 259 -6.97 -8.11 -1.96
CA SER A 259 -7.58 -9.37 -1.48
C SER A 259 -7.85 -10.31 -2.64
N THR A 260 -7.36 -11.56 -2.52
CA THR A 260 -7.64 -12.64 -3.49
C THR A 260 -8.25 -13.82 -2.73
N ASN A 261 -9.58 -13.79 -2.57
CA ASN A 261 -10.31 -14.61 -1.60
C ASN A 261 -11.72 -14.95 -2.11
N SER A 262 -12.22 -16.15 -1.81
CA SER A 262 -13.62 -16.52 -2.07
C SER A 262 -14.61 -15.96 -1.04
N VAL A 263 -14.11 -15.31 0.00
CA VAL A 263 -14.82 -14.71 1.13
C VAL A 263 -14.62 -13.19 1.16
N PRO A 264 -15.43 -12.41 1.91
CA PRO A 264 -15.28 -10.95 1.97
C PRO A 264 -13.85 -10.52 2.29
N ALA A 265 -13.35 -9.55 1.52
CA ALA A 265 -12.08 -8.89 1.77
C ALA A 265 -12.12 -8.13 3.11
N ILE A 266 -13.26 -7.51 3.44
CA ILE A 266 -13.53 -6.88 4.73
C ILE A 266 -14.93 -7.29 5.22
N MET A 267 -15.02 -7.65 6.49
CA MET A 267 -16.27 -7.94 7.21
C MET A 267 -16.31 -7.10 8.49
N SER A 268 -17.18 -6.09 8.54
CA SER A 268 -17.41 -5.27 9.73
C SER A 268 -18.64 -5.78 10.47
N THR A 269 -18.48 -6.41 11.63
CA THR A 269 -19.58 -7.12 12.33
C THR A 269 -20.35 -6.28 13.35
N ASN A 270 -19.95 -5.03 13.57
CA ASN A 270 -20.44 -4.21 14.69
C ASN A 270 -20.72 -2.76 14.23
N ASN A 271 -21.80 -2.14 14.73
CA ASN A 271 -22.14 -0.74 14.41
C ASN A 271 -21.21 0.29 15.09
N LEU A 272 -20.32 -0.16 15.97
CA LEU A 272 -19.15 0.58 16.41
C LEU A 272 -18.05 0.68 15.35
N GLY A 273 -18.03 -0.16 14.32
CA GLY A 273 -16.96 -0.11 13.30
C GLY A 273 -16.92 1.22 12.54
N LEU A 274 -15.72 1.76 12.32
CA LEU A 274 -15.45 2.74 11.27
C LEU A 274 -14.36 2.15 10.37
N ILE A 275 -14.61 2.11 9.06
CA ILE A 275 -13.62 1.75 8.05
C ILE A 275 -13.50 2.91 7.07
N THR A 276 -12.27 3.37 6.87
CA THR A 276 -11.89 4.20 5.74
C THR A 276 -11.00 3.36 4.85
N ILE A 277 -11.35 3.20 3.57
CA ILE A 277 -10.50 2.52 2.60
C ILE A 277 -10.31 3.37 1.35
N VAL A 278 -9.06 3.50 0.92
CA VAL A 278 -8.70 4.07 -0.39
C VAL A 278 -7.85 3.09 -1.19
N GLU A 279 -8.05 3.05 -2.50
CA GLU A 279 -7.27 2.19 -3.42
C GLU A 279 -7.38 0.69 -3.04
N GLY A 280 -8.59 0.12 -3.16
CA GLY A 280 -8.85 -1.30 -2.83
C GLY A 280 -8.92 -2.20 -4.07
N GLU A 281 -8.29 -3.38 -4.02
CA GLU A 281 -8.30 -4.35 -5.12
C GLU A 281 -8.80 -5.73 -4.64
N PHE A 282 -10.01 -6.12 -5.03
CA PHE A 282 -10.65 -7.36 -4.55
C PHE A 282 -10.95 -8.33 -5.71
N SER A 283 -10.52 -9.58 -5.58
CA SER A 283 -10.62 -10.59 -6.64
C SER A 283 -10.82 -12.01 -6.11
N GLY A 284 -11.11 -12.94 -7.04
CA GLY A 284 -11.53 -14.31 -6.73
C GLY A 284 -13.03 -14.34 -6.46
N GLY A 285 -13.41 -13.95 -5.25
CA GLY A 285 -14.78 -13.73 -4.80
C GLY A 285 -15.69 -14.97 -4.80
N SER A 286 -16.95 -14.72 -4.50
CA SER A 286 -18.06 -15.63 -4.77
C SER A 286 -19.31 -14.79 -5.03
N SER A 287 -20.16 -15.23 -5.98
CA SER A 287 -21.42 -14.56 -6.34
C SER A 287 -22.45 -14.53 -5.21
N LEU A 288 -22.20 -15.23 -4.10
CA LEU A 288 -23.04 -15.22 -2.90
C LEU A 288 -22.67 -14.12 -1.89
N VAL A 289 -21.46 -13.54 -1.97
CA VAL A 289 -20.93 -12.59 -0.98
C VAL A 289 -20.39 -11.32 -1.64
N SER A 290 -20.47 -10.21 -0.92
CA SER A 290 -19.89 -8.92 -1.34
C SER A 290 -18.45 -8.79 -0.83
N ALA A 291 -17.61 -7.99 -1.50
CA ALA A 291 -16.20 -7.87 -1.10
C ALA A 291 -16.03 -7.13 0.23
N ILE A 292 -16.89 -6.15 0.51
CA ILE A 292 -17.08 -5.55 1.83
C ILE A 292 -18.50 -5.88 2.31
N ASP A 293 -18.66 -6.55 3.45
CA ASP A 293 -19.91 -6.52 4.25
C ASP A 293 -19.71 -5.57 5.42
N ASN A 294 -20.51 -4.50 5.47
CA ASN A 294 -20.39 -3.45 6.48
C ASN A 294 -21.66 -3.33 7.35
N ARG A 295 -21.45 -3.31 8.68
CA ARG A 295 -22.47 -2.99 9.70
C ARG A 295 -22.17 -1.70 10.49
N GLY A 296 -21.04 -1.04 10.23
CA GLY A 296 -20.62 0.21 10.86
C GLY A 296 -20.68 1.40 9.90
N SER A 297 -19.77 2.36 10.07
CA SER A 297 -19.54 3.43 9.11
C SER A 297 -18.45 3.05 8.10
N LEU A 298 -18.66 3.32 6.82
CA LEU A 298 -17.71 3.05 5.72
C LEU A 298 -17.50 4.28 4.82
N PHE A 299 -16.24 4.66 4.62
CA PHE A 299 -15.77 5.47 3.49
C PHE A 299 -14.99 4.53 2.56
N ALA A 300 -15.29 4.55 1.27
CA ALA A 300 -14.54 3.82 0.27
C ALA A 300 -14.26 4.72 -0.95
N ARG A 301 -13.00 4.86 -1.35
CA ARG A 301 -12.58 5.60 -2.57
C ARG A 301 -11.67 4.74 -3.43
N ASN A 302 -11.87 4.74 -4.75
CA ASN A 302 -11.10 3.95 -5.73
C ASN A 302 -11.00 2.45 -5.34
N VAL A 303 -12.14 1.77 -5.14
CA VAL A 303 -12.18 0.32 -4.89
C VAL A 303 -12.65 -0.41 -6.15
N VAL A 304 -11.89 -1.42 -6.59
CA VAL A 304 -12.14 -2.26 -7.76
C VAL A 304 -12.36 -3.70 -7.31
N THR A 305 -13.43 -4.34 -7.80
CA THR A 305 -13.86 -5.68 -7.37
C THR A 305 -14.09 -6.61 -8.55
N SER A 306 -13.79 -7.90 -8.40
CA SER A 306 -14.09 -8.95 -9.39
C SER A 306 -14.47 -10.27 -8.72
N GLY A 307 -15.40 -11.03 -9.31
CA GLY A 307 -15.84 -12.36 -8.83
C GLY A 307 -16.78 -12.37 -7.62
N TYR A 308 -16.93 -11.25 -6.91
CA TYR A 308 -17.92 -11.06 -5.84
C TYR A 308 -19.33 -10.73 -6.38
N ARG A 309 -20.34 -10.82 -5.52
CA ARG A 309 -21.73 -10.38 -5.76
C ARG A 309 -21.86 -8.87 -6.01
N SER A 310 -21.11 -8.08 -5.24
CA SER A 310 -20.98 -6.62 -5.36
C SER A 310 -19.70 -6.17 -4.67
N ALA A 311 -19.26 -4.94 -4.92
CA ALA A 311 -18.16 -4.32 -4.16
C ALA A 311 -18.52 -4.19 -2.66
N ILE A 312 -19.71 -3.68 -2.36
CA ILE A 312 -20.17 -3.36 -1.00
C ILE A 312 -21.57 -3.94 -0.75
N THR A 313 -21.78 -4.49 0.44
CA THR A 313 -23.08 -4.57 1.11
C THR A 313 -23.01 -3.73 2.39
N ASN A 314 -24.00 -2.87 2.59
CA ASN A 314 -24.12 -1.98 3.74
C ASN A 314 -25.43 -2.30 4.49
N ASN A 315 -25.33 -2.74 5.74
CA ASN A 315 -26.48 -3.16 6.57
C ASN A 315 -27.43 -4.17 5.88
N GLY A 316 -26.88 -5.08 5.08
CA GLY A 316 -27.62 -6.09 4.31
C GLY A 316 -27.99 -5.67 2.90
N THR A 317 -28.11 -4.37 2.61
CA THR A 317 -28.39 -3.86 1.26
C THR A 317 -27.13 -3.89 0.40
N ALA A 318 -27.18 -4.54 -0.76
CA ALA A 318 -26.08 -4.49 -1.74
C ALA A 318 -26.03 -3.12 -2.44
N VAL A 319 -24.84 -2.52 -2.50
CA VAL A 319 -24.56 -1.37 -3.38
C VAL A 319 -24.34 -1.93 -4.78
N VAL A 320 -25.06 -1.41 -5.78
CA VAL A 320 -24.97 -1.89 -7.16
C VAL A 320 -23.61 -1.53 -7.76
N GLY A 321 -22.95 -2.53 -8.35
CA GLY A 321 -21.68 -2.36 -9.05
C GLY A 321 -20.48 -3.05 -8.40
N MET A 322 -19.40 -3.12 -9.16
CA MET A 322 -18.14 -3.77 -8.81
C MET A 322 -16.99 -2.76 -8.61
N ASN A 323 -17.12 -1.56 -9.16
CA ASN A 323 -16.15 -0.48 -9.01
C ASN A 323 -16.81 0.68 -8.26
N VAL A 324 -16.10 1.23 -7.28
CA VAL A 324 -16.54 2.32 -6.41
C VAL A 324 -15.52 3.44 -6.51
N THR A 325 -15.84 4.48 -7.27
CA THR A 325 -15.03 5.71 -7.31
C THR A 325 -15.05 6.38 -5.94
N GLU A 326 -16.24 6.59 -5.37
CA GLU A 326 -16.41 7.01 -3.97
C GLU A 326 -17.75 6.50 -3.41
N TYR A 327 -17.78 6.16 -2.12
CA TYR A 327 -18.97 5.75 -1.38
C TYR A 327 -18.85 6.13 0.11
N VAL A 328 -19.97 6.58 0.69
CA VAL A 328 -20.14 6.79 2.13
C VAL A 328 -21.40 6.04 2.58
N SER A 329 -21.32 5.30 3.69
CA SER A 329 -22.44 4.50 4.22
C SER A 329 -23.60 5.31 4.80
N HIS A 330 -23.44 6.63 4.90
CA HIS A 330 -24.34 7.59 5.55
C HIS A 330 -24.37 8.90 4.73
N PRO A 331 -25.40 9.77 4.90
CA PRO A 331 -25.40 11.09 4.30
C PRO A 331 -24.18 11.91 4.70
N VAL A 332 -23.57 12.57 3.71
CA VAL A 332 -22.50 13.57 3.87
C VAL A 332 -23.00 14.74 4.73
N GLN A 333 -22.14 15.33 5.56
CA GLN A 333 -22.51 16.39 6.50
C GLN A 333 -21.56 17.59 6.49
N GLY A 334 -21.91 18.66 7.20
CA GLY A 334 -21.06 19.85 7.38
C GLY A 334 -21.87 21.13 7.58
N PRO A 335 -21.18 22.29 7.67
CA PRO A 335 -21.80 23.61 7.60
C PRO A 335 -22.55 23.84 6.27
N SER A 336 -23.55 24.72 6.25
CA SER A 336 -24.48 24.84 5.11
C SER A 336 -23.80 25.22 3.79
N GLY A 337 -23.93 24.37 2.77
CA GLY A 337 -23.26 24.52 1.46
C GLY A 337 -22.30 23.37 1.08
N VAL A 338 -22.21 22.34 1.94
CA VAL A 338 -21.43 21.11 1.80
C VAL A 338 -21.38 20.55 0.36
N ALA A 339 -20.17 20.24 -0.13
CA ALA A 339 -19.96 19.52 -1.39
C ALA A 339 -20.32 18.02 -1.27
N GLY A 340 -20.46 17.30 -2.39
CA GLY A 340 -20.86 15.88 -2.39
C GLY A 340 -19.73 14.84 -2.43
N LYS A 341 -18.45 15.25 -2.40
CA LYS A 341 -17.28 14.38 -2.67
C LYS A 341 -16.02 14.84 -1.92
N SER A 342 -15.09 13.91 -1.70
CA SER A 342 -13.79 14.13 -1.06
C SER A 342 -12.92 15.18 -1.78
N LEU A 343 -11.91 15.72 -1.06
CA LEU A 343 -10.97 16.68 -1.65
C LEU A 343 -10.09 16.05 -2.72
N GLY A 344 -9.88 14.72 -2.65
CA GLY A 344 -9.09 14.00 -3.64
C GLY A 344 -7.63 14.47 -3.69
N LEU A 345 -7.07 14.88 -2.55
CA LEU A 345 -5.67 15.32 -2.49
C LEU A 345 -4.75 14.18 -2.94
N GLU A 346 -3.73 14.54 -3.72
CA GLU A 346 -2.74 13.62 -4.29
C GLU A 346 -2.13 12.69 -3.21
N VAL A 347 -1.99 11.40 -3.51
CA VAL A 347 -1.55 10.40 -2.52
C VAL A 347 -0.15 9.87 -2.83
N ARG A 348 0.89 10.55 -2.33
CA ARG A 348 2.28 10.12 -2.49
C ARG A 348 2.64 8.98 -1.52
N ASN A 349 3.40 8.01 -2.02
CA ASN A 349 4.10 7.03 -1.18
C ASN A 349 5.22 7.75 -0.40
N THR A 350 5.55 7.31 0.81
CA THR A 350 6.73 7.81 1.53
C THR A 350 8.01 7.38 0.79
N PRO A 351 8.96 8.30 0.49
CA PRO A 351 10.23 7.95 -0.13
C PRO A 351 11.16 7.29 0.91
N ASP A 352 11.91 6.27 0.50
CA ASP A 352 12.82 5.51 1.36
C ASP A 352 14.29 5.64 0.89
N TYR A 353 15.24 5.41 1.81
CA TYR A 353 16.68 5.39 1.55
C TYR A 353 17.32 4.25 2.35
N LYS A 354 17.99 3.33 1.62
CA LYS A 354 18.72 2.20 2.17
C LYS A 354 20.17 2.20 1.67
N ASP A 355 21.09 1.89 2.58
CA ASP A 355 22.54 1.90 2.33
C ASP A 355 23.15 0.70 3.06
N ASN A 356 23.27 -0.43 2.34
CA ASN A 356 23.67 -1.72 2.92
C ASN A 356 25.20 -1.89 2.97
N ALA A 357 25.93 -0.78 3.04
CA ALA A 357 27.38 -0.72 3.21
C ALA A 357 27.69 0.01 4.52
N PRO A 358 27.88 -0.70 5.66
CA PRO A 358 28.11 -0.08 6.97
C PRO A 358 29.30 0.88 7.02
N GLU A 359 30.27 0.75 6.10
CA GLU A 359 31.37 1.69 5.90
C GLU A 359 30.91 3.09 5.43
N ASN A 360 29.70 3.23 4.90
CA ASN A 360 29.05 4.51 4.57
C ASN A 360 28.34 5.16 5.77
N TRP A 361 28.35 4.53 6.95
CA TRP A 361 27.66 5.01 8.13
C TRP A 361 28.63 5.71 9.10
N ALA A 362 28.23 6.86 9.66
CA ALA A 362 28.95 7.55 10.73
C ALA A 362 28.31 7.24 12.09
N ASN A 363 29.07 6.56 12.96
CA ASN A 363 28.70 6.32 14.35
C ASN A 363 29.03 7.56 15.19
N VAL A 364 28.04 8.20 15.82
CA VAL A 364 28.28 9.43 16.61
C VAL A 364 29.33 9.26 17.71
N LEU A 365 29.49 8.06 18.28
CA LEU A 365 30.49 7.78 19.32
C LEU A 365 31.93 7.87 18.79
N GLN A 366 32.16 7.53 17.52
CA GLN A 366 33.48 7.64 16.88
C GLN A 366 33.89 9.10 16.62
N TYR A 367 32.94 10.04 16.67
CA TYR A 367 33.18 11.48 16.52
C TYR A 367 33.15 12.22 17.86
N GLY A 368 33.07 11.50 18.99
CA GLY A 368 33.21 12.05 20.34
C GLY A 368 31.92 12.30 21.12
N ALA A 369 30.76 11.86 20.61
CA ALA A 369 29.55 11.75 21.43
C ALA A 369 29.68 10.59 22.44
N LYS A 370 28.94 10.65 23.55
CA LYS A 370 28.98 9.72 24.66
C LYS A 370 27.58 9.53 25.24
N ARG A 371 26.89 8.48 24.82
CA ARG A 371 25.61 8.11 25.44
C ARG A 371 25.73 7.96 26.96
N ASP A 372 24.66 8.33 27.66
CA ASP A 372 24.39 8.02 29.07
C ASP A 372 25.39 8.62 30.09
N ASP A 373 26.30 9.54 29.69
CA ASP A 373 27.23 10.22 30.60
C ASP A 373 26.70 11.54 31.22
N TRP A 374 25.55 12.01 30.73
CA TRP A 374 24.84 13.24 31.13
C TRP A 374 25.52 14.57 30.73
N GLU A 375 26.52 14.52 29.85
CA GLU A 375 27.17 15.70 29.27
C GLU A 375 26.63 16.05 27.86
N ASN A 376 27.12 17.13 27.27
CA ASN A 376 26.65 17.64 25.97
C ASN A 376 27.35 16.98 24.77
N ASP A 377 26.60 16.20 24.00
CA ASP A 377 27.03 15.48 22.79
C ASP A 377 27.13 16.34 21.52
N LEU A 378 26.54 17.55 21.50
CA LEU A 378 26.30 18.33 20.27
C LEU A 378 27.52 18.42 19.34
N THR A 379 28.72 18.61 19.91
CA THR A 379 29.98 18.67 19.16
C THR A 379 30.26 17.37 18.40
N GLY A 380 30.09 16.21 19.03
CA GLY A 380 30.34 14.91 18.42
C GLY A 380 29.26 14.52 17.41
N ILE A 381 28.00 14.83 17.71
CA ILE A 381 26.87 14.65 16.77
C ILE A 381 27.08 15.48 15.51
N GLN A 382 27.45 16.76 15.65
CA GLN A 382 27.70 17.64 14.51
C GLN A 382 28.96 17.24 13.74
N ALA A 383 30.01 16.76 14.41
CA ALA A 383 31.20 16.21 13.76
C ALA A 383 30.89 14.96 12.92
N ALA A 384 30.03 14.06 13.42
CA ALA A 384 29.56 12.91 12.65
C ALA A 384 28.76 13.34 11.41
N ILE A 385 27.86 14.32 11.52
CA ILE A 385 27.12 14.89 10.38
C ILE A 385 28.05 15.56 9.36
N ASN A 386 29.10 16.23 9.84
CA ASN A 386 30.10 16.89 8.99
C ASN A 386 31.09 15.92 8.32
N SER A 387 31.06 14.61 8.62
CA SER A 387 31.96 13.60 8.04
C SER A 387 31.78 13.35 6.53
N GLY A 388 30.71 13.89 5.93
CA GLY A 388 30.33 13.64 4.54
C GLY A 388 29.64 12.29 4.29
N LYS A 389 29.47 11.46 5.31
CA LYS A 389 28.76 10.16 5.22
C LYS A 389 27.26 10.36 4.99
N PRO A 390 26.60 9.52 4.15
CA PRO A 390 25.16 9.62 3.88
C PRO A 390 24.28 9.14 5.04
N VAL A 391 24.73 8.18 5.85
CA VAL A 391 24.00 7.70 7.03
C VAL A 391 24.71 8.11 8.31
N ILE A 392 23.97 8.72 9.23
CA ILE A 392 24.41 9.01 10.60
C ILE A 392 23.63 8.08 11.54
N TYR A 393 24.28 7.41 12.47
CA TYR A 393 23.59 6.55 13.43
C TYR A 393 24.04 6.74 14.87
N PHE A 394 23.06 6.54 15.76
CA PHE A 394 23.22 6.59 17.20
C PHE A 394 23.08 5.16 17.76
N PRO A 395 24.13 4.57 18.34
CA PRO A 395 24.01 3.36 19.15
C PRO A 395 23.03 3.58 20.32
N PRO A 396 22.15 2.62 20.67
CA PRO A 396 21.14 2.76 21.72
C PRO A 396 21.67 3.31 23.05
N GLY A 397 20.93 4.25 23.65
CA GLY A 397 21.30 5.02 24.83
C GLY A 397 20.58 6.37 24.85
N ASN A 398 21.01 7.29 25.71
CA ASN A 398 20.48 8.64 25.82
C ASN A 398 21.57 9.68 25.49
N TYR A 399 21.21 10.73 24.73
CA TYR A 399 22.14 11.76 24.25
C TYR A 399 21.60 13.17 24.53
N LEU A 400 22.47 14.16 24.79
CA LEU A 400 22.09 15.55 25.06
C LEU A 400 22.65 16.54 24.01
N ALA A 401 21.80 17.46 23.53
CA ALA A 401 22.18 18.52 22.59
C ALA A 401 21.90 19.91 23.19
N SER A 402 22.94 20.73 23.36
CA SER A 402 22.84 22.10 23.88
C SER A 402 22.38 23.16 22.85
N GLY A 403 21.90 22.74 21.68
CA GLY A 403 21.53 23.64 20.59
C GLY A 403 21.21 22.90 19.30
N THR A 404 21.12 23.66 18.20
CA THR A 404 20.73 23.15 16.89
C THR A 404 21.80 22.25 16.25
N ILE A 405 21.40 21.03 15.94
CA ILE A 405 22.06 20.09 15.05
C ILE A 405 21.73 20.48 13.60
N VAL A 406 22.74 20.73 12.78
CA VAL A 406 22.60 21.25 11.41
C VAL A 406 22.89 20.14 10.40
N VAL A 407 21.83 19.60 9.80
CA VAL A 407 21.88 18.49 8.83
C VAL A 407 22.29 19.02 7.45
N LYS A 408 23.39 18.47 6.92
CA LYS A 408 24.01 18.91 5.65
C LYS A 408 23.53 18.08 4.45
N SER A 409 23.71 18.63 3.25
CA SER A 409 23.24 18.08 1.97
C SER A 409 23.84 16.71 1.59
N THR A 410 24.94 16.28 2.22
CA THR A 410 25.48 14.91 2.13
C THR A 410 24.61 13.88 2.82
N VAL A 411 23.95 14.24 3.93
CA VAL A 411 23.14 13.30 4.72
C VAL A 411 21.88 12.89 3.95
N ARG A 412 21.56 11.60 4.04
CA ARG A 412 20.38 10.92 3.50
C ARG A 412 19.53 10.33 4.63
N LYS A 413 20.18 9.83 5.69
CA LYS A 413 19.48 9.17 6.81
C LYS A 413 20.15 9.46 8.16
N ILE A 414 19.33 9.67 9.18
CA ILE A 414 19.71 9.75 10.60
C ILE A 414 18.85 8.72 11.34
N ILE A 415 19.47 7.67 11.89
CA ILE A 415 18.77 6.55 12.53
C ILE A 415 19.16 6.40 14.01
N GLY A 416 18.16 6.34 14.88
CA GLY A 416 18.35 6.33 16.33
C GLY A 416 18.29 4.97 17.03
N PHE A 417 17.85 3.89 16.38
CA PHE A 417 17.64 2.56 17.01
C PHE A 417 16.80 2.57 18.32
N GLY A 418 16.01 3.63 18.54
CA GLY A 418 15.15 3.84 19.70
C GLY A 418 15.80 4.60 20.87
N ILE A 419 16.84 5.40 20.62
CA ILE A 419 17.42 6.34 21.60
C ILE A 419 16.43 7.40 22.09
N THR A 420 16.83 8.14 23.13
CA THR A 420 16.33 9.48 23.40
C THR A 420 17.41 10.51 23.10
N LEU A 421 17.08 11.53 22.30
CA LEU A 421 17.91 12.71 22.05
C LEU A 421 17.22 13.92 22.69
N ALA A 422 17.83 14.46 23.74
CA ALA A 422 17.24 15.51 24.56
C ALA A 422 17.94 16.87 24.37
N PRO A 423 17.23 17.99 24.53
CA PRO A 423 17.86 19.28 24.76
C PRO A 423 18.56 19.31 26.12
N THR A 424 19.68 20.03 26.27
CA THR A 424 20.16 20.38 27.62
C THR A 424 19.26 21.46 28.25
N TRP A 425 19.24 21.54 29.59
CA TRP A 425 18.26 22.29 30.38
C TRP A 425 18.07 23.78 30.02
N ALA A 426 19.05 24.41 29.36
CA ALA A 426 19.04 25.83 29.01
C ALA A 426 19.07 26.11 27.49
N ALA A 427 18.91 25.10 26.63
CA ALA A 427 19.13 25.22 25.19
C ALA A 427 18.00 25.94 24.42
N PHE A 428 16.73 25.75 24.84
CA PHE A 428 15.55 26.28 24.11
C PHE A 428 14.54 27.02 25.02
N PRO A 429 14.98 28.02 25.83
CA PRO A 429 14.13 28.66 26.85
C PRO A 429 13.15 29.73 26.32
N ASP A 430 13.39 30.30 25.13
CA ASP A 430 12.63 31.45 24.63
C ASP A 430 11.47 31.02 23.72
N ALA A 431 10.25 31.14 24.24
CA ALA A 431 9.02 30.86 23.49
C ALA A 431 8.78 31.81 22.31
N ASN A 432 9.31 33.03 22.34
CA ASN A 432 9.11 34.05 21.31
C ASN A 432 10.15 33.95 20.19
N ASN A 433 11.37 33.49 20.52
CA ASN A 433 12.44 33.19 19.56
C ASN A 433 12.77 31.67 19.52
N PRO A 434 11.82 30.80 19.11
CA PRO A 434 11.99 29.36 19.17
C PRO A 434 12.98 28.85 18.11
N LYS A 435 13.78 27.85 18.47
CA LYS A 435 14.88 27.29 17.68
C LYS A 435 14.72 25.77 17.49
N PRO A 436 15.23 25.19 16.39
CA PRO A 436 15.18 23.75 16.15
C PRO A 436 16.26 22.95 16.88
N LEU A 437 15.93 21.72 17.28
CA LEU A 437 16.88 20.65 17.55
C LEU A 437 17.55 20.21 16.25
N PHE A 438 16.79 19.91 15.18
CA PHE A 438 17.33 19.64 13.84
C PHE A 438 16.97 20.75 12.84
N ARG A 439 17.98 21.40 12.27
CA ARG A 439 17.80 22.25 11.08
C ARG A 439 18.28 21.52 9.83
N ILE A 440 17.42 21.43 8.83
CA ILE A 440 17.70 20.79 7.55
C ILE A 440 18.08 21.87 6.53
N GLU A 441 19.32 21.86 6.05
CA GLU A 441 19.89 22.92 5.19
C GLU A 441 20.18 22.46 3.76
N GLY A 442 19.57 23.17 2.80
CA GLY A 442 20.04 23.29 1.42
C GLY A 442 19.80 22.10 0.48
N GLY A 443 19.95 22.39 -0.82
CA GLY A 443 19.91 21.41 -1.90
C GLY A 443 18.52 20.96 -2.37
N SER A 444 18.55 20.09 -3.38
CA SER A 444 17.44 19.36 -4.01
C SER A 444 17.83 17.89 -4.22
N GLY A 445 16.91 17.05 -4.67
CA GLY A 445 17.13 15.62 -4.92
C GLY A 445 16.70 14.71 -3.76
N GLU A 446 17.40 13.58 -3.60
CA GLU A 446 17.16 12.45 -2.67
C GLU A 446 16.59 12.84 -1.28
N PRO A 447 15.73 12.01 -0.67
CA PRO A 447 15.11 12.32 0.62
C PRO A 447 16.12 12.46 1.77
N ILE A 448 15.63 13.03 2.88
CA ILE A 448 16.28 13.03 4.19
C ILE A 448 15.34 12.28 5.14
N ILE A 449 15.81 11.20 5.74
CA ILE A 449 15.03 10.41 6.69
C ILE A 449 15.61 10.60 8.09
N ILE A 450 14.77 10.99 9.06
CA ILE A 450 15.10 10.97 10.48
C ILE A 450 14.16 9.97 11.14
N GLU A 451 14.71 8.87 11.68
CA GLU A 451 13.88 7.78 12.18
C GLU A 451 14.31 7.13 13.51
N ASN A 452 13.31 6.53 14.17
CA ASN A 452 13.47 5.61 15.29
C ASN A 452 14.18 6.25 16.50
N MET A 453 13.62 7.35 17.01
CA MET A 453 14.14 8.09 18.16
C MET A 453 13.05 8.88 18.91
N SER A 454 13.26 9.08 20.20
CA SER A 454 12.55 10.06 21.01
C SER A 454 13.28 11.40 20.93
N MET A 455 12.60 12.50 20.58
CA MET A 455 13.16 13.86 20.65
C MET A 455 12.55 14.58 21.85
N GLY A 456 13.37 15.20 22.71
CA GLY A 456 12.88 15.93 23.88
C GLY A 456 13.15 15.23 25.20
N LYS A 457 12.16 15.18 26.08
CA LYS A 457 12.35 15.01 27.53
C LYS A 457 12.96 13.66 27.94
N LEU A 458 14.03 13.71 28.73
CA LEU A 458 14.57 12.58 29.50
C LEU A 458 13.99 12.48 30.92
N HIS A 459 13.80 13.62 31.59
CA HIS A 459 13.34 13.69 32.99
C HIS A 459 12.49 14.94 33.26
N ASP A 460 11.68 14.90 34.32
CA ASP A 460 10.94 16.04 34.85
C ASP A 460 11.85 17.09 35.51
N ARG A 461 12.36 18.04 34.71
CA ARG A 461 12.73 19.40 35.15
C ARG A 461 13.03 20.36 34.00
N SER A 462 12.46 21.57 34.10
CA SER A 462 12.60 22.76 33.23
C SER A 462 11.99 22.66 31.81
N PRO A 463 10.89 23.38 31.52
CA PRO A 463 10.27 23.36 30.20
C PRO A 463 11.16 23.99 29.14
N GLN A 464 11.04 23.53 27.90
CA GLN A 464 11.74 24.08 26.73
C GLN A 464 10.74 24.78 25.78
N PRO A 465 10.10 25.90 26.18
CA PRO A 465 8.98 26.46 25.44
C PRO A 465 9.39 27.11 24.10
N GLY A 466 10.69 27.22 23.82
CA GLY A 466 11.27 27.59 22.54
C GLY A 466 11.66 26.42 21.64
N LEU A 467 11.44 25.15 22.05
CA LEU A 467 11.91 23.98 21.30
C LEU A 467 11.06 23.72 20.07
N ILE A 468 11.75 23.54 18.94
CA ILE A 468 11.21 22.95 17.72
C ILE A 468 11.96 21.64 17.44
N GLY A 469 11.27 20.57 17.03
CA GLY A 469 11.93 19.30 16.72
C GLY A 469 12.75 19.40 15.42
N CYS A 470 12.09 19.80 14.34
CA CYS A 470 12.66 19.94 12.99
C CYS A 470 12.23 21.25 12.30
N GLU A 471 13.18 21.94 11.69
CA GLU A 471 12.96 23.01 10.71
C GLU A 471 13.53 22.59 9.35
N ASN A 472 12.74 22.73 8.27
CA ASN A 472 13.22 22.47 6.91
C ASN A 472 13.42 23.76 6.09
N THR A 473 14.59 23.91 5.47
CA THR A 473 14.91 24.93 4.45
C THR A 473 15.38 24.31 3.13
N SER A 474 15.40 22.97 3.05
CA SER A 474 15.79 22.20 1.87
C SER A 474 14.58 21.86 1.02
N SER A 475 14.71 21.94 -0.30
CA SER A 475 13.69 21.49 -1.26
C SER A 475 13.57 19.97 -1.35
N ARG A 476 14.49 19.23 -0.71
CA ARG A 476 14.49 17.76 -0.61
C ARG A 476 13.28 17.29 0.22
N PRO A 477 12.70 16.12 -0.11
CA PRO A 477 11.69 15.49 0.76
C PRO A 477 12.27 15.20 2.15
N LEU A 478 11.55 15.58 3.21
CA LEU A 478 11.86 15.23 4.58
C LEU A 478 10.90 14.13 5.06
N VAL A 479 11.44 13.05 5.62
CA VAL A 479 10.70 11.96 6.24
C VAL A 479 11.01 11.93 7.72
N LEU A 480 9.97 12.08 8.54
CA LEU A 480 10.01 11.79 9.97
C LEU A 480 9.29 10.45 10.19
N LYS A 481 9.94 9.48 10.82
CA LYS A 481 9.39 8.13 10.99
C LYS A 481 9.70 7.55 12.36
N ASP A 482 8.72 6.94 13.03
CA ASP A 482 8.89 6.33 14.37
C ASP A 482 9.44 7.33 15.42
N ILE A 483 8.94 8.57 15.37
CA ILE A 483 9.35 9.66 16.26
C ILE A 483 8.35 9.84 17.41
N THR A 484 8.87 9.96 18.63
CA THR A 484 8.11 10.43 19.81
C THR A 484 8.62 11.83 20.20
N THR A 485 7.75 12.80 20.51
CA THR A 485 8.17 14.10 21.08
C THR A 485 7.45 14.48 22.36
N SER A 486 8.14 15.22 23.24
CA SER A 486 7.59 15.84 24.45
C SER A 486 8.24 17.20 24.72
N GLU A 487 7.49 18.12 25.33
CA GLU A 487 7.87 19.51 25.65
C GLU A 487 8.33 20.34 24.43
N HIS A 488 7.59 20.24 23.32
CA HIS A 488 7.88 20.90 22.06
C HIS A 488 6.85 22.00 21.75
N LYS A 489 7.31 23.22 21.44
CA LYS A 489 6.41 24.25 20.87
C LYS A 489 5.85 23.79 19.52
N TYR A 490 6.68 23.11 18.73
CA TYR A 490 6.29 22.37 17.53
C TYR A 490 7.24 21.18 17.30
N LEU A 491 6.74 20.01 16.90
CA LEU A 491 7.57 18.97 16.28
C LEU A 491 8.16 19.50 14.97
N TYR A 492 7.34 20.08 14.10
CA TYR A 492 7.77 20.62 12.82
C TYR A 492 7.32 22.07 12.59
N ARG A 493 8.21 22.87 12.00
CA ARG A 493 7.92 24.21 11.43
C ARG A 493 8.44 24.31 9.99
N THR A 494 7.53 24.60 9.06
CA THR A 494 7.87 25.03 7.68
C THR A 494 8.67 26.34 7.69
N LEU A 495 9.68 26.44 6.82
CA LEU A 495 10.29 27.71 6.38
C LEU A 495 10.23 27.80 4.84
N PRO A 496 10.41 28.99 4.23
CA PRO A 496 10.40 29.13 2.78
C PRO A 496 11.42 28.22 2.08
N GLY A 497 11.00 27.57 1.00
CA GLY A 497 11.83 26.60 0.27
C GLY A 497 11.83 25.17 0.81
N ALA A 498 11.09 24.89 1.88
CA ALA A 498 10.87 23.52 2.38
C ALA A 498 10.19 22.62 1.33
N GLY A 499 10.76 21.45 1.08
CA GLY A 499 10.19 20.40 0.24
C GLY A 499 9.06 19.61 0.90
N PRO A 500 8.54 18.59 0.20
CA PRO A 500 7.53 17.65 0.71
C PRO A 500 7.87 17.07 2.08
N LEU A 501 6.90 17.05 2.99
CA LEU A 501 7.02 16.43 4.31
C LEU A 501 6.26 15.10 4.36
N PHE A 502 6.90 14.07 4.88
CA PHE A 502 6.31 12.76 5.17
C PHE A 502 6.42 12.47 6.67
N MET A 503 5.36 11.95 7.27
CA MET A 503 5.26 11.69 8.71
C MET A 503 4.66 10.31 8.97
N GLU A 504 5.45 9.36 9.48
CA GLU A 504 5.00 7.98 9.74
C GLU A 504 5.10 7.57 11.20
N ASN A 505 4.03 7.02 11.76
CA ASN A 505 4.01 6.45 13.12
C ASN A 505 4.56 7.44 14.17
N ILE A 506 3.92 8.62 14.23
CA ILE A 506 4.41 9.79 14.97
C ILE A 506 3.54 10.03 16.20
N CYS A 507 4.16 10.07 17.38
CA CYS A 507 3.55 10.57 18.62
C CYS A 507 4.15 11.93 18.97
N SER A 508 3.34 12.98 19.08
CA SER A 508 3.84 14.35 19.17
C SER A 508 2.95 15.30 19.95
N GLU A 509 3.40 16.53 20.22
CA GLU A 509 2.56 17.55 20.87
C GLU A 509 1.81 18.42 19.86
N LYS A 510 2.55 19.20 19.06
CA LYS A 510 2.00 20.17 18.11
C LYS A 510 2.79 20.22 16.80
N SER A 511 2.14 20.49 15.66
CA SER A 511 2.82 20.75 14.37
C SER A 511 2.29 22.01 13.67
N TYR A 512 3.15 22.70 12.93
CA TYR A 512 2.80 23.87 12.09
C TYR A 512 3.30 23.69 10.66
N PHE A 513 2.35 23.72 9.72
CA PHE A 513 2.59 23.68 8.28
C PHE A 513 2.25 25.05 7.70
N GLY A 514 3.25 25.71 7.10
CA GLY A 514 3.12 27.06 6.55
C GLY A 514 2.65 27.08 5.09
N PRO A 515 2.54 28.30 4.50
CA PRO A 515 2.05 28.46 3.13
C PRO A 515 2.85 27.65 2.12
N GLY A 516 2.15 26.90 1.25
CA GLY A 516 2.77 26.07 0.21
C GLY A 516 3.40 24.75 0.68
N GLN A 517 3.41 24.46 1.99
CA GLN A 517 3.88 23.15 2.49
C GLN A 517 2.95 22.03 1.98
N GLU A 518 3.52 20.98 1.40
CA GLU A 518 2.81 19.72 1.16
C GLU A 518 3.21 18.68 2.23
N VAL A 519 2.23 17.95 2.78
CA VAL A 519 2.40 16.98 3.88
C VAL A 519 1.61 15.69 3.62
N TRP A 520 2.25 14.54 3.81
CA TRP A 520 1.62 13.21 3.86
C TRP A 520 1.89 12.52 5.20
N ALA A 521 0.86 12.34 6.01
CA ALA A 521 0.95 11.67 7.31
C ALA A 521 0.27 10.29 7.31
N ARG A 522 0.88 9.32 8.01
CA ARG A 522 0.44 7.93 8.16
C ARG A 522 0.55 7.54 9.63
N GLN A 523 -0.57 7.29 10.30
CA GLN A 523 -0.63 7.19 11.76
C GLN A 523 0.02 8.42 12.42
N LEU A 524 -0.74 9.51 12.46
CA LEU A 524 -0.40 10.68 13.27
C LEU A 524 -1.05 10.54 14.65
N ASN A 525 -0.33 10.90 15.71
CA ASN A 525 -0.86 10.98 17.07
C ASN A 525 -0.38 12.26 17.76
N PRO A 526 -1.16 13.37 17.71
CA PRO A 526 -0.82 14.58 18.43
C PRO A 526 -1.63 14.70 19.73
N GLU A 527 -0.92 14.96 20.83
CA GLU A 527 -1.40 14.83 22.21
C GLU A 527 -1.34 16.17 22.98
N GLY A 528 -0.90 17.26 22.33
CA GLY A 528 -0.69 18.56 22.97
C GLY A 528 -1.98 19.25 23.46
N ALA A 529 -1.86 19.97 24.59
CA ALA A 529 -2.96 20.66 25.28
C ALA A 529 -3.36 22.01 24.66
N ASN A 530 -3.36 22.13 23.33
CA ASN A 530 -3.63 23.36 22.57
C ASN A 530 -4.15 22.95 21.17
N VAL A 531 -4.26 23.90 20.22
CA VAL A 531 -4.42 23.56 18.78
C VAL A 531 -3.29 22.61 18.36
N LYS A 532 -3.61 21.35 18.02
CA LYS A 532 -2.66 20.24 17.87
C LYS A 532 -1.96 20.25 16.52
N VAL A 533 -2.68 20.51 15.44
CA VAL A 533 -2.12 20.71 14.09
C VAL A 533 -2.61 22.04 13.52
N ILE A 534 -1.71 22.81 12.93
CA ILE A 534 -2.04 24.03 12.19
C ILE A 534 -1.61 23.86 10.74
N ASN A 535 -2.56 23.96 9.82
CA ASN A 535 -2.35 24.05 8.37
C ASN A 535 -2.66 25.49 7.93
N ASP A 536 -1.62 26.30 7.74
CA ASP A 536 -1.66 27.74 7.46
C ASP A 536 -1.29 28.01 6.00
N GLY A 537 -2.14 27.56 5.07
CA GLY A 537 -1.95 27.70 3.62
C GLY A 537 -1.23 26.54 2.91
N GLY A 538 -1.15 25.36 3.52
CA GLY A 538 -0.55 24.15 2.93
C GLY A 538 -1.56 23.09 2.48
N LYS A 539 -1.05 22.02 1.85
CA LYS A 539 -1.77 20.76 1.60
C LYS A 539 -1.42 19.74 2.68
N LEU A 540 -2.41 19.21 3.38
CA LEU A 540 -2.25 18.23 4.45
C LEU A 540 -3.10 17.00 4.16
N TRP A 541 -2.46 15.89 3.81
CA TRP A 541 -3.09 14.58 3.64
C TRP A 541 -2.74 13.68 4.82
N ILE A 542 -3.73 13.04 5.43
CA ILE A 542 -3.55 12.17 6.61
C ILE A 542 -4.32 10.86 6.40
N LEU A 543 -3.64 9.72 6.53
CA LEU A 543 -4.26 8.40 6.70
C LEU A 543 -4.09 7.95 8.15
N GLY A 544 -5.18 7.93 8.91
CA GLY A 544 -5.18 7.57 10.33
C GLY A 544 -4.62 8.66 11.26
N ILE A 545 -5.50 9.25 12.09
CA ILE A 545 -5.11 10.05 13.26
C ILE A 545 -5.68 9.45 14.55
N LYS A 546 -4.89 9.39 15.63
CA LYS A 546 -5.37 9.31 17.03
C LYS A 546 -5.06 10.65 17.70
N THR A 547 -5.73 11.03 18.78
CA THR A 547 -5.36 12.23 19.55
C THR A 547 -5.24 11.92 21.04
N GLU A 548 -4.81 12.88 21.86
CA GLU A 548 -5.06 12.84 23.30
C GLU A 548 -5.52 14.21 23.80
N GLY A 549 -6.48 14.22 24.73
CA GLY A 549 -7.06 15.43 25.33
C GLY A 549 -7.99 16.20 24.39
N HIS A 550 -8.76 17.13 24.97
CA HIS A 550 -9.59 18.10 24.24
C HIS A 550 -8.72 19.17 23.52
N ASN A 551 -9.27 20.35 23.18
CA ASN A 551 -8.72 21.36 22.27
C ASN A 551 -8.82 20.97 20.77
N THR A 552 -8.67 21.96 19.88
CA THR A 552 -8.77 21.78 18.43
C THR A 552 -7.67 20.86 17.87
N VAL A 553 -8.10 19.84 17.13
CA VAL A 553 -7.24 18.82 16.51
C VAL A 553 -6.54 19.38 15.28
N ILE A 554 -7.28 20.00 14.35
CA ILE A 554 -6.69 20.68 13.18
C ILE A 554 -7.35 22.04 12.96
N GLU A 555 -6.55 23.09 12.96
CA GLU A 555 -6.89 24.40 12.41
C GLU A 555 -6.41 24.46 10.95
N THR A 556 -7.30 24.71 9.99
CA THR A 556 -6.97 24.94 8.58
C THR A 556 -7.35 26.37 8.20
N LYS A 557 -6.41 27.13 7.64
CA LYS A 557 -6.62 28.56 7.31
C LYS A 557 -5.83 29.03 6.08
N LYS A 558 -6.20 30.21 5.54
CA LYS A 558 -5.47 30.98 4.50
C LYS A 558 -5.15 30.19 3.21
N GLY A 559 -6.17 29.66 2.56
CA GLY A 559 -6.07 28.79 1.39
C GLY A 559 -5.74 27.33 1.69
N GLY A 560 -5.58 26.95 2.96
CA GLY A 560 -5.19 25.62 3.39
C GLY A 560 -6.19 24.53 2.98
N GLN A 561 -5.66 23.33 2.73
CA GLN A 561 -6.40 22.16 2.28
C GLN A 561 -6.04 20.94 3.13
N THR A 562 -7.01 20.38 3.87
CA THR A 562 -6.79 19.25 4.78
C THR A 562 -7.71 18.08 4.44
N GLU A 563 -7.15 16.94 4.04
CA GLU A 563 -7.88 15.67 3.88
C GLU A 563 -7.45 14.67 4.95
N LEU A 564 -8.41 14.27 5.80
CA LEU A 564 -8.25 13.26 6.84
C LEU A 564 -9.04 11.99 6.47
N LEU A 565 -8.32 10.93 6.16
CA LEU A 565 -8.82 9.62 5.80
C LEU A 565 -8.72 8.66 7.00
N GLY A 566 -9.73 8.71 7.86
CA GLY A 566 -9.87 7.82 9.01
C GLY A 566 -9.13 8.34 10.24
N GLY A 567 -9.74 8.12 11.40
CA GLY A 567 -9.15 8.53 12.67
C GLY A 567 -10.11 8.47 13.85
N LEU A 568 -9.54 8.49 15.05
CA LEU A 568 -10.23 8.44 16.32
C LEU A 568 -9.81 9.63 17.18
N LEU A 569 -10.77 10.52 17.46
CA LEU A 569 -10.59 11.60 18.41
C LEU A 569 -10.83 11.06 19.82
N TYR A 570 -9.89 11.31 20.71
CA TYR A 570 -9.87 10.80 22.08
C TYR A 570 -9.75 11.99 23.05
N PRO A 571 -10.87 12.69 23.32
CA PRO A 571 -10.91 13.88 24.18
C PRO A 571 -10.88 13.52 25.67
N ALA A 572 -9.91 12.69 26.08
CA ALA A 572 -9.79 12.24 27.46
C ALA A 572 -9.46 13.38 28.45
N MET A 573 -9.49 13.04 29.74
CA MET A 573 -9.20 13.91 30.90
C MET A 573 -10.34 14.86 31.36
N GLY A 574 -11.57 14.69 30.88
CA GLY A 574 -12.76 15.31 31.50
C GLY A 574 -13.89 15.62 30.51
N GLN A 575 -14.85 16.43 30.93
CA GLN A 575 -15.86 16.96 30.02
C GLN A 575 -15.24 18.02 29.10
N VAL A 576 -15.36 17.84 27.79
CA VAL A 576 -14.93 18.83 26.79
C VAL A 576 -15.67 20.15 27.01
N PRO A 577 -14.98 21.29 27.11
CA PRO A 577 -15.64 22.59 27.23
C PRO A 577 -16.57 22.87 26.05
N THR A 578 -17.73 23.48 26.30
CA THR A 578 -18.70 23.85 25.25
C THR A 578 -18.17 24.90 24.27
N GLY A 579 -17.05 25.55 24.60
CA GLY A 579 -16.28 26.41 23.71
C GLY A 579 -15.58 25.64 22.58
N ASP A 580 -14.95 24.51 22.91
CA ASP A 580 -14.04 23.76 22.05
C ASP A 580 -14.69 23.29 20.74
N VAL A 581 -13.88 23.32 19.68
CA VAL A 581 -14.22 22.80 18.35
C VAL A 581 -13.12 21.84 17.92
N ALA A 582 -13.47 20.63 17.49
CA ALA A 582 -12.49 19.63 17.07
C ALA A 582 -11.69 20.05 15.82
N PHE A 583 -12.31 20.71 14.85
CA PHE A 583 -11.66 21.23 13.64
C PHE A 583 -12.16 22.63 13.28
N THR A 584 -11.27 23.50 12.82
CA THR A 584 -11.64 24.84 12.33
C THR A 584 -11.15 25.07 10.90
N SER A 585 -11.94 25.78 10.10
CA SER A 585 -11.67 26.07 8.68
C SER A 585 -11.96 27.55 8.38
N SER A 586 -10.98 28.33 7.91
CA SER A 586 -11.19 29.75 7.56
C SER A 586 -10.47 30.19 6.28
N ASP A 587 -11.25 30.58 5.25
CA ASP A 587 -10.80 30.69 3.86
C ASP A 587 -9.98 29.45 3.45
N SER A 588 -10.59 28.28 3.54
CA SER A 588 -9.93 26.98 3.47
C SER A 588 -10.92 25.88 3.10
N ARG A 589 -10.37 24.70 2.77
CA ARG A 589 -11.16 23.51 2.45
C ARG A 589 -10.71 22.33 3.29
N VAL A 590 -11.68 21.56 3.81
CA VAL A 590 -11.39 20.31 4.52
C VAL A 590 -12.27 19.17 4.01
N SER A 591 -11.74 17.94 4.08
CA SER A 591 -12.42 16.65 3.86
C SER A 591 -12.08 15.78 5.06
N LEU A 592 -13.06 15.49 5.94
CA LEU A 592 -12.80 14.82 7.21
C LEU A 592 -13.57 13.50 7.35
N THR A 593 -12.85 12.44 7.73
CA THR A 593 -13.41 11.13 8.08
C THR A 593 -12.85 10.66 9.41
N PHE A 594 -13.67 10.61 10.46
CA PHE A 594 -13.23 10.26 11.80
C PHE A 594 -14.38 9.66 12.64
N ALA A 595 -14.04 9.23 13.85
CA ALA A 595 -14.97 8.89 14.92
C ALA A 595 -14.47 9.50 16.24
N THR A 596 -15.32 9.51 17.27
CA THR A 596 -14.91 9.92 18.63
C THR A 596 -14.98 8.76 19.62
N SER A 597 -14.14 8.82 20.65
CA SER A 597 -14.12 7.86 21.76
C SER A 597 -13.83 8.59 23.07
N ALA A 598 -14.91 8.95 23.77
CA ALA A 598 -14.86 9.62 25.07
C ALA A 598 -15.20 8.61 26.19
N TYR A 599 -14.51 8.70 27.33
CA TYR A 599 -14.63 7.71 28.40
C TYR A 599 -15.71 8.10 29.43
N SER A 600 -16.34 7.08 30.03
CA SER A 600 -17.41 7.12 31.05
C SER A 600 -18.86 7.16 30.52
N SER A 601 -19.81 7.11 31.47
CA SER A 601 -21.26 7.25 31.27
C SER A 601 -21.73 8.68 30.98
N PHE A 602 -20.84 9.67 30.99
CA PHE A 602 -21.12 11.07 30.71
C PHE A 602 -20.59 11.44 29.32
N ASP A 603 -21.30 12.31 28.58
CA ASP A 603 -20.93 12.71 27.20
C ASP A 603 -19.74 13.69 27.21
N HIS A 604 -18.55 13.13 27.43
CA HIS A 604 -17.24 13.82 27.44
C HIS A 604 -16.69 14.09 26.03
N ASP A 605 -17.56 14.41 25.06
CA ASP A 605 -17.18 14.61 23.66
C ASP A 605 -17.34 16.08 23.23
N TYR A 606 -16.72 16.44 22.10
CA TYR A 606 -16.86 17.76 21.50
C TYR A 606 -18.33 18.05 21.18
N GLN A 607 -18.81 19.20 21.63
CA GLN A 607 -20.15 19.68 21.30
C GLN A 607 -20.21 20.29 19.89
N LYS A 608 -19.05 20.67 19.33
CA LYS A 608 -18.86 21.20 17.98
C LYS A 608 -17.73 20.42 17.29
N TYR A 609 -18.02 19.78 16.17
CA TYR A 609 -16.98 19.05 15.43
C TYR A 609 -16.26 19.96 14.43
N VAL A 610 -16.98 20.76 13.66
CA VAL A 610 -16.40 21.68 12.66
C VAL A 610 -17.03 23.06 12.79
N THR A 611 -16.21 24.11 12.79
CA THR A 611 -16.65 25.51 12.64
C THR A 611 -15.92 26.17 11.48
N ASP A 612 -16.66 26.89 10.64
CA ASP A 612 -16.13 27.65 9.51
C ASP A 612 -16.93 28.95 9.27
N THR A 613 -16.71 29.61 8.13
CA THR A 613 -17.42 30.85 7.76
C THR A 613 -18.87 30.64 7.31
N GLN A 614 -19.29 29.39 7.06
CA GLN A 614 -20.66 29.02 6.66
C GLN A 614 -21.49 28.56 7.87
N GLY A 615 -20.86 28.14 8.96
CA GLY A 615 -21.54 27.85 10.22
C GLY A 615 -20.77 26.91 11.15
N THR A 616 -21.48 25.97 11.77
CA THR A 616 -20.89 24.97 12.68
C THR A 616 -21.67 23.67 12.64
N LEU A 617 -20.97 22.55 12.45
CA LEU A 617 -21.54 21.23 12.68
C LEU A 617 -21.47 20.89 14.17
N ALA A 618 -22.61 21.01 14.85
CA ALA A 618 -22.79 20.61 16.23
C ALA A 618 -22.98 19.08 16.36
N LYS A 619 -22.54 18.49 17.47
CA LYS A 619 -22.67 17.06 17.77
C LYS A 619 -24.13 16.56 17.75
N ALA A 620 -25.10 17.44 18.02
CA ALA A 620 -26.54 17.12 17.96
C ALA A 620 -27.03 16.82 16.52
N SER A 621 -26.37 17.32 15.49
CA SER A 621 -26.71 17.09 14.08
C SER A 621 -26.00 15.86 13.48
N ALA A 622 -25.01 15.30 14.20
CA ALA A 622 -24.17 14.23 13.70
C ALA A 622 -24.79 12.83 13.92
N VAL A 623 -24.66 11.96 12.92
CA VAL A 623 -24.87 10.51 13.07
C VAL A 623 -23.90 9.97 14.12
N ARG A 624 -24.36 9.03 14.97
CA ARG A 624 -23.51 8.39 15.99
C ARG A 624 -23.14 6.96 15.58
N ARG A 625 -21.98 6.46 16.04
CA ARG A 625 -21.75 5.01 16.16
C ARG A 625 -22.64 4.50 17.30
N GLY A 626 -22.65 3.18 17.56
CA GLY A 626 -23.43 2.63 18.67
C GLY A 626 -23.09 3.28 20.03
N GLY A 627 -24.10 3.69 20.79
CA GLY A 627 -23.95 4.19 22.16
C GLY A 627 -23.34 5.60 22.29
N ALA A 628 -22.38 5.77 23.20
CA ALA A 628 -21.77 7.06 23.52
C ALA A 628 -20.66 7.51 22.52
N TYR A 629 -20.20 6.59 21.67
CA TYR A 629 -19.10 6.79 20.72
C TYR A 629 -19.62 7.48 19.43
N GLY A 630 -19.02 8.61 19.03
CA GLY A 630 -19.55 9.47 17.96
C GLY A 630 -19.15 9.05 16.53
N GLY A 631 -20.01 9.37 15.55
CA GLY A 631 -19.64 9.46 14.13
C GLY A 631 -19.18 10.89 13.76
N ILE A 632 -18.85 11.23 12.51
CA ILE A 632 -19.11 10.54 11.24
C ILE A 632 -18.01 10.79 10.19
N ILE A 633 -18.27 10.23 9.00
CA ILE A 633 -17.54 10.33 7.75
C ILE A 633 -18.00 11.54 6.91
N ALA A 634 -17.08 12.09 6.12
CA ALA A 634 -17.29 13.06 5.03
C ALA A 634 -17.90 14.41 5.46
N LEU A 635 -17.03 15.31 5.89
CA LEU A 635 -17.34 16.73 6.13
C LEU A 635 -16.65 17.64 5.12
N TYR A 636 -17.42 18.50 4.43
CA TYR A 636 -16.89 19.48 3.46
C TYR A 636 -17.19 20.92 3.84
N SER A 637 -16.13 21.65 4.20
CA SER A 637 -16.14 23.10 4.35
C SER A 637 -15.68 23.74 3.04
N ASN A 638 -16.53 24.55 2.42
CA ASN A 638 -16.17 25.41 1.28
C ASN A 638 -16.31 26.87 1.70
N SER A 639 -15.43 27.32 2.60
CA SER A 639 -15.45 28.70 3.11
C SER A 639 -15.07 29.77 2.06
N ARG A 640 -14.65 29.35 0.86
CA ARG A 640 -14.71 30.21 -0.34
C ARG A 640 -16.13 30.24 -0.89
N ALA A 641 -16.71 31.45 -0.94
CA ALA A 641 -17.92 31.72 -1.70
C ALA A 641 -17.76 31.31 -3.17
N SER A 642 -18.89 30.93 -3.79
CA SER A 642 -18.93 30.34 -5.13
C SER A 642 -18.41 31.26 -6.23
N ALA A 643 -17.16 31.05 -6.65
CA ALA A 643 -16.95 30.82 -8.07
C ALA A 643 -17.59 29.46 -8.42
N PRO A 644 -18.25 29.29 -9.58
CA PRO A 644 -18.59 27.95 -10.03
C PRO A 644 -17.29 27.15 -10.15
N ILE A 645 -17.28 25.92 -9.63
CA ILE A 645 -16.32 24.94 -10.13
C ILE A 645 -16.78 24.64 -11.56
N VAL A 646 -16.25 25.42 -12.51
CA VAL A 646 -16.00 24.89 -13.84
C VAL A 646 -15.17 23.65 -13.58
N VAL A 647 -15.77 22.48 -13.79
CA VAL A 647 -15.01 21.24 -13.86
C VAL A 647 -14.26 21.31 -15.18
N VAL A 648 -13.13 22.02 -15.14
CA VAL A 648 -11.98 21.60 -15.91
C VAL A 648 -11.73 20.20 -15.38
N GLU A 649 -12.11 19.18 -16.17
CA GLU A 649 -11.51 17.87 -15.99
C GLU A 649 -10.04 18.11 -16.36
N GLU A 650 -9.23 18.45 -15.36
CA GLU A 650 -7.77 18.43 -15.44
C GLU A 650 -7.43 16.95 -15.56
N GLU A 651 -7.41 16.50 -16.82
CA GLU A 651 -7.24 15.10 -17.15
C GLU A 651 -5.89 14.66 -16.62
N ALA A 652 -5.91 13.71 -15.69
CA ALA A 652 -4.71 12.99 -15.33
C ALA A 652 -4.12 12.42 -16.62
N GLU A 653 -2.86 12.78 -16.92
CA GLU A 653 -2.09 12.18 -18.01
C GLU A 653 -2.24 10.66 -17.88
N ALA A 654 -2.90 10.05 -18.87
CA ALA A 654 -3.36 8.68 -18.78
C ALA A 654 -2.19 7.74 -19.05
N GLU A 655 -1.27 7.66 -18.08
CA GLU A 655 -0.02 6.90 -18.14
C GLU A 655 -0.30 5.51 -18.73
N ILE A 656 0.31 5.25 -19.89
CA ILE A 656 0.00 4.07 -20.70
C ILE A 656 0.72 2.88 -20.05
N HIS A 657 0.04 2.25 -19.10
CA HIS A 657 0.52 1.09 -18.39
C HIS A 657 0.82 -0.06 -19.37
N SER A 658 2.10 -0.21 -19.69
CA SER A 658 2.66 -1.29 -20.50
C SER A 658 2.12 -2.66 -20.08
N GLY A 659 1.83 -3.49 -21.07
CA GLY A 659 1.25 -4.82 -20.87
C GLY A 659 -0.27 -4.85 -20.65
N LEU A 660 -0.94 -3.73 -20.38
CA LEU A 660 -2.42 -3.68 -20.38
C LEU A 660 -3.00 -3.65 -21.81
N LEU A 661 -4.29 -3.99 -21.93
CA LEU A 661 -5.03 -3.96 -23.19
C LEU A 661 -5.91 -2.72 -23.28
N TYR A 662 -5.86 -2.04 -24.42
CA TYR A 662 -6.63 -0.84 -24.73
C TYR A 662 -7.44 -1.04 -26.01
N GLU A 663 -8.55 -0.34 -26.14
CA GLU A 663 -9.27 -0.16 -27.40
C GLU A 663 -9.09 1.30 -27.84
N LEU A 664 -8.76 1.55 -29.11
CA LEU A 664 -8.56 2.92 -29.61
C LEU A 664 -9.87 3.42 -30.24
N GLU A 665 -10.40 4.55 -29.74
CA GLU A 665 -11.66 5.17 -30.17
C GLU A 665 -11.41 6.53 -30.83
N PRO A 666 -11.75 6.73 -32.12
CA PRO A 666 -11.48 7.98 -32.82
C PRO A 666 -12.50 9.08 -32.42
N LYS A 667 -12.04 10.31 -32.22
CA LYS A 667 -12.88 11.47 -31.86
C LYS A 667 -13.96 11.73 -32.92
N CYS A 668 -13.65 11.49 -34.20
CA CYS A 668 -14.61 11.67 -35.28
C CYS A 668 -15.75 10.65 -35.29
N ALA A 669 -15.61 9.48 -34.65
CA ALA A 669 -16.60 8.39 -34.69
C ALA A 669 -16.72 7.65 -33.34
N PRO A 670 -17.33 8.28 -32.30
CA PRO A 670 -17.61 7.62 -31.02
C PRO A 670 -18.41 6.32 -31.18
N GLY A 671 -18.12 5.32 -30.36
CA GLY A 671 -18.68 3.97 -30.45
C GLY A 671 -17.93 3.02 -31.41
N MET A 672 -17.12 3.55 -32.33
CA MET A 672 -16.24 2.76 -33.19
C MET A 672 -14.90 2.45 -32.49
N ARG A 673 -14.19 1.42 -32.94
CA ARG A 673 -12.86 1.01 -32.47
C ARG A 673 -11.91 0.70 -33.62
N LEU A 674 -10.62 0.93 -33.41
CA LEU A 674 -9.54 0.43 -34.27
C LEU A 674 -9.55 -1.11 -34.27
N ASP A 675 -9.78 -1.70 -35.43
CA ASP A 675 -10.12 -3.12 -35.61
C ASP A 675 -9.21 -3.78 -36.65
N VAL A 676 -8.62 -4.92 -36.31
CA VAL A 676 -7.94 -5.79 -37.28
C VAL A 676 -8.99 -6.55 -38.06
N ARG A 677 -9.12 -6.28 -39.37
CA ARG A 677 -10.27 -6.72 -40.17
C ARG A 677 -10.56 -8.23 -40.06
N GLY A 678 -11.68 -8.55 -39.41
CA GLY A 678 -12.16 -9.92 -39.21
C GLY A 678 -11.36 -10.73 -38.17
N GLY A 679 -10.55 -10.08 -37.34
CA GLY A 679 -9.68 -10.74 -36.34
C GLY A 679 -8.58 -11.62 -36.95
N ALA A 680 -8.22 -11.40 -38.21
CA ALA A 680 -7.25 -12.23 -38.92
C ALA A 680 -5.81 -11.98 -38.43
N ASN A 681 -4.99 -13.02 -38.50
CA ASN A 681 -3.59 -13.04 -38.03
C ASN A 681 -2.57 -13.14 -39.18
N ARG A 682 -2.88 -12.52 -40.33
CA ARG A 682 -2.06 -12.60 -41.55
C ARG A 682 -1.43 -11.24 -41.89
N ASP A 683 -0.21 -11.29 -42.40
CA ASP A 683 0.48 -10.13 -42.96
C ASP A 683 -0.36 -9.45 -44.05
N GLY A 684 -0.40 -8.12 -44.01
CA GLY A 684 -1.17 -7.32 -44.94
C GLY A 684 -2.68 -7.29 -44.67
N THR A 685 -3.17 -7.83 -43.54
CA THR A 685 -4.57 -7.61 -43.12
C THR A 685 -4.83 -6.12 -42.94
N GLU A 686 -5.93 -5.62 -43.49
CA GLU A 686 -6.33 -4.21 -43.41
C GLU A 686 -6.76 -3.84 -41.98
N VAL A 687 -6.37 -2.65 -41.52
CA VAL A 687 -6.88 -2.09 -40.26
C VAL A 687 -7.98 -1.08 -40.57
N GLN A 688 -9.07 -1.18 -39.83
CA GLN A 688 -10.34 -0.50 -40.12
C GLN A 688 -10.97 0.05 -38.84
N LEU A 689 -12.07 0.79 -38.97
CA LEU A 689 -13.02 0.97 -37.89
C LEU A 689 -14.10 -0.11 -37.93
N TRP A 690 -14.47 -0.59 -36.75
CA TRP A 690 -15.66 -1.41 -36.53
C TRP A 690 -16.35 -0.99 -35.22
N GLU A 691 -17.66 -1.22 -35.10
CA GLU A 691 -18.40 -0.99 -33.85
C GLU A 691 -17.78 -1.77 -32.69
N ARG A 692 -17.95 -1.29 -31.44
CA ARG A 692 -17.35 -1.93 -30.26
C ARG A 692 -17.89 -3.36 -30.03
N THR A 693 -17.10 -4.36 -30.37
CA THR A 693 -17.43 -5.80 -30.19
C THR A 693 -16.87 -6.40 -28.90
N TRP A 694 -16.01 -5.66 -28.18
CA TRP A 694 -15.18 -6.17 -27.06
C TRP A 694 -14.22 -7.33 -27.44
N GLY A 695 -14.14 -7.69 -28.72
CA GLY A 695 -13.38 -8.83 -29.21
C GLY A 695 -11.87 -8.67 -29.14
N VAL A 696 -11.15 -9.72 -29.54
CA VAL A 696 -9.67 -9.72 -29.62
C VAL A 696 -9.13 -8.92 -30.81
N ALA A 697 -9.97 -8.57 -31.79
CA ALA A 697 -9.61 -7.76 -32.97
C ALA A 697 -9.45 -6.25 -32.65
N GLN A 698 -10.03 -5.79 -31.54
CA GLN A 698 -10.11 -4.38 -31.14
C GLN A 698 -9.28 -4.07 -29.89
N ALA A 699 -8.51 -5.05 -29.41
CA ALA A 699 -7.76 -5.00 -28.17
C ALA A 699 -6.26 -4.95 -28.47
N TRP A 700 -5.63 -3.84 -28.15
CA TRP A 700 -4.26 -3.50 -28.48
C TRP A 700 -3.44 -3.37 -27.20
N GLN A 701 -2.35 -4.12 -27.13
CA GLN A 701 -1.33 -4.02 -26.08
C GLN A 701 -0.23 -3.10 -26.59
N PHE A 702 0.10 -2.05 -25.82
CA PHE A 702 1.27 -1.23 -26.05
C PHE A 702 2.49 -1.92 -25.39
N SER A 703 3.65 -1.83 -26.03
CA SER A 703 4.94 -2.11 -25.37
C SER A 703 5.31 -0.99 -24.39
N ASP A 704 6.37 -1.21 -23.62
CA ASP A 704 7.15 -0.10 -23.06
C ASP A 704 7.61 0.83 -24.21
N GLU A 705 7.72 2.13 -23.94
CA GLU A 705 8.16 3.12 -24.94
C GLU A 705 9.69 3.13 -25.05
N GLU A 706 10.21 2.50 -26.12
CA GLU A 706 11.63 2.53 -26.47
C GLU A 706 11.90 3.73 -27.40
N ASP A 707 12.71 4.68 -26.93
CA ASP A 707 12.92 6.00 -27.54
C ASP A 707 11.63 6.79 -27.83
N ASP A 708 10.69 6.88 -26.87
CA ASP A 708 9.48 7.72 -27.04
C ASP A 708 8.57 7.23 -28.20
N HIS A 709 8.57 5.91 -28.43
CA HIS A 709 7.72 5.18 -29.39
C HIS A 709 7.32 3.78 -28.87
N ALA A 710 6.09 3.35 -29.12
CA ALA A 710 5.56 2.03 -28.75
C ALA A 710 5.28 1.11 -29.95
N ASP A 711 5.36 -0.21 -29.72
CA ASP A 711 4.76 -1.25 -30.57
C ASP A 711 3.27 -1.43 -30.19
N LEU A 712 2.34 -1.31 -31.15
CA LEU A 712 0.93 -1.65 -30.91
C LEU A 712 0.65 -3.10 -31.38
N THR A 713 0.35 -3.98 -30.43
CA THR A 713 0.15 -5.43 -30.65
C THR A 713 -1.31 -5.84 -30.46
N PRO A 714 -2.03 -6.29 -31.49
CA PRO A 714 -3.43 -6.70 -31.35
C PRO A 714 -3.57 -8.11 -30.77
N GLN A 715 -4.53 -8.30 -29.86
CA GLN A 715 -4.76 -9.55 -29.14
C GLN A 715 -5.11 -10.73 -30.06
N CYS A 716 -5.70 -10.48 -31.23
CA CYS A 716 -5.95 -11.49 -32.26
C CYS A 716 -4.68 -12.01 -32.96
N ALA A 717 -3.57 -11.27 -32.91
CA ALA A 717 -2.32 -11.61 -33.58
C ALA A 717 -1.08 -11.15 -32.78
N PRO A 718 -0.74 -11.82 -31.66
CA PRO A 718 0.36 -11.38 -30.76
C PRO A 718 1.76 -11.29 -31.41
N GLY A 719 1.98 -12.00 -32.51
CA GLY A 719 3.22 -11.92 -33.31
C GLY A 719 3.24 -10.78 -34.34
N GLY A 720 2.16 -10.02 -34.48
CA GLY A 720 2.03 -8.90 -35.41
C GLY A 720 1.93 -7.54 -34.72
N ARG A 721 2.01 -6.48 -35.52
CA ARG A 721 2.01 -5.07 -35.11
C ARG A 721 1.12 -4.23 -36.01
N LEU A 722 0.67 -3.08 -35.49
CA LEU A 722 0.18 -1.98 -36.31
C LEU A 722 1.32 -1.46 -37.19
N ASP A 723 1.19 -1.61 -38.50
CA ASP A 723 2.27 -1.47 -39.47
C ASP A 723 1.87 -0.52 -40.60
N VAL A 724 2.80 0.34 -41.02
CA VAL A 724 2.63 1.22 -42.19
C VAL A 724 3.18 0.53 -43.44
N SER A 725 2.31 0.25 -44.40
CA SER A 725 2.66 -0.56 -45.56
C SER A 725 3.83 0.02 -46.35
N SER A 726 4.89 -0.78 -46.50
CA SER A 726 6.15 -0.41 -47.17
C SER A 726 6.84 0.87 -46.64
N SER A 727 6.57 1.27 -45.39
CA SER A 727 7.09 2.53 -44.81
C SER A 727 6.74 3.78 -45.63
N GLY A 728 5.57 3.78 -46.28
CA GLY A 728 5.12 4.87 -47.15
C GLY A 728 4.87 6.18 -46.39
N ARG A 729 5.26 7.30 -47.00
CA ARG A 729 5.20 8.66 -46.40
C ARG A 729 4.16 9.59 -47.05
N THR A 730 3.19 9.03 -47.77
CA THR A 730 2.19 9.79 -48.53
C THR A 730 0.79 9.65 -47.96
N ASP A 731 -0.06 10.65 -48.18
CA ASP A 731 -1.48 10.60 -47.84
C ASP A 731 -2.16 9.36 -48.46
N GLY A 732 -2.98 8.67 -47.66
CA GLY A 732 -3.62 7.42 -48.06
C GLY A 732 -2.74 6.17 -47.96
N THR A 733 -1.51 6.25 -47.40
CA THR A 733 -0.68 5.05 -47.19
C THR A 733 -1.40 4.08 -46.24
N LYS A 734 -1.61 2.84 -46.70
CA LYS A 734 -2.36 1.81 -45.96
C LYS A 734 -1.69 1.50 -44.61
N VAL A 735 -2.51 1.51 -43.55
CA VAL A 735 -2.16 0.90 -42.26
C VAL A 735 -2.71 -0.52 -42.20
N GLN A 736 -1.93 -1.43 -41.63
CA GLN A 736 -2.15 -2.88 -41.74
C GLN A 736 -1.65 -3.63 -40.50
N LEU A 737 -1.99 -4.91 -40.41
CA LEU A 737 -1.26 -5.87 -39.58
C LEU A 737 -0.05 -6.40 -40.35
N TRP A 738 1.10 -6.50 -39.69
CA TRP A 738 2.28 -7.20 -40.20
C TRP A 738 3.06 -7.86 -39.07
N HIS A 739 3.74 -8.98 -39.30
CA HIS A 739 4.59 -9.65 -38.31
C HIS A 739 5.65 -8.70 -37.74
N GLN A 740 6.06 -8.88 -36.48
CA GLN A 740 7.06 -8.01 -35.86
C GLN A 740 8.38 -8.07 -36.65
N ASN A 741 8.72 -7.00 -37.36
CA ASN A 741 9.90 -6.87 -38.22
C ASN A 741 10.93 -5.87 -37.68
N ARG A 742 10.60 -5.19 -36.55
CA ARG A 742 11.43 -4.17 -35.86
C ARG A 742 11.77 -2.93 -36.70
N THR A 743 11.04 -2.65 -37.77
CA THR A 743 11.21 -1.43 -38.56
C THR A 743 10.47 -0.23 -37.96
N ASP A 744 10.91 0.97 -38.31
CA ASP A 744 10.27 2.24 -37.93
C ASP A 744 8.84 2.43 -38.51
N ALA A 745 8.33 1.46 -39.28
CA ALA A 745 6.93 1.38 -39.70
C ALA A 745 6.00 0.72 -38.67
N GLN A 746 6.56 0.11 -37.61
CA GLN A 746 5.83 -0.56 -36.53
C GLN A 746 5.95 0.17 -35.17
N ARG A 747 6.84 1.16 -35.10
CA ARG A 747 7.06 2.03 -33.94
C ARG A 747 6.21 3.29 -34.06
N TRP A 748 5.36 3.56 -33.07
CA TRP A 748 4.46 4.72 -33.07
C TRP A 748 4.71 5.59 -31.85
N LYS A 749 5.04 6.86 -32.06
CA LYS A 749 5.00 7.88 -31.01
C LYS A 749 3.55 8.27 -30.76
N LEU A 750 3.17 8.33 -29.48
CA LEU A 750 1.94 8.98 -29.06
C LEU A 750 2.22 10.44 -28.75
N ILE A 751 1.33 11.32 -29.19
CA ILE A 751 1.43 12.77 -29.04
C ILE A 751 0.12 13.21 -28.41
N ASP A 752 0.15 13.79 -27.21
CA ASP A 752 -1.04 14.36 -26.60
C ASP A 752 -1.65 15.44 -27.51
N ALA A 753 -2.99 15.39 -27.64
CA ALA A 753 -3.79 16.33 -28.43
C ALA A 753 -4.93 16.97 -27.62
N GLY A 754 -4.94 16.78 -26.30
CA GLY A 754 -5.93 17.30 -25.36
C GLY A 754 -7.29 16.57 -25.40
N ASP A 755 -8.11 16.82 -24.38
CA ASP A 755 -9.43 16.20 -24.14
C ASP A 755 -9.38 14.66 -24.06
N GLY A 756 -8.26 14.07 -23.64
CA GLY A 756 -8.08 12.63 -23.49
C GLY A 756 -7.86 11.88 -24.80
N TYR A 757 -7.37 12.57 -25.85
CA TYR A 757 -7.05 12.00 -27.15
C TYR A 757 -5.58 12.16 -27.52
N TYR A 758 -5.05 11.15 -28.20
CA TYR A 758 -3.70 11.13 -28.73
C TYR A 758 -3.69 11.15 -30.26
N GLU A 759 -2.74 11.89 -30.82
CA GLU A 759 -2.27 11.76 -32.20
C GLU A 759 -1.21 10.64 -32.25
N LEU A 760 -1.38 9.63 -33.10
CA LEU A 760 -0.38 8.56 -33.28
C LEU A 760 0.44 8.80 -34.56
N ALA A 761 1.77 8.90 -34.42
CA ALA A 761 2.70 9.18 -35.52
C ALA A 761 3.76 8.06 -35.65
N PRO A 762 4.00 7.47 -36.82
CA PRO A 762 4.99 6.41 -36.98
C PRO A 762 6.41 6.98 -37.05
N ARG A 763 7.40 6.27 -36.47
CA ARG A 763 8.79 6.74 -36.31
C ARG A 763 9.46 7.19 -37.61
N HIS A 764 9.17 6.50 -38.72
CA HIS A 764 9.70 6.87 -40.04
C HIS A 764 8.98 8.06 -40.71
N ALA A 765 7.83 8.53 -40.22
CA ALA A 765 7.06 9.60 -40.85
C ALA A 765 6.38 10.51 -39.81
N PRO A 766 7.15 11.31 -39.04
CA PRO A 766 6.64 12.10 -37.90
C PRO A 766 5.67 13.23 -38.27
N ASP A 767 5.56 13.60 -39.55
CA ASP A 767 4.54 14.56 -40.06
C ASP A 767 3.18 13.91 -40.37
N MET A 768 3.11 12.57 -40.36
CA MET A 768 1.93 11.77 -40.67
C MET A 768 1.22 11.31 -39.40
N ARG A 769 -0.07 10.98 -39.51
CA ARG A 769 -0.92 10.49 -38.42
C ARG A 769 -1.74 9.29 -38.83
N LEU A 770 -2.03 8.44 -37.85
CA LEU A 770 -3.10 7.44 -37.92
C LEU A 770 -4.45 8.16 -38.10
N ASP A 771 -5.03 8.05 -39.29
CA ASP A 771 -6.16 8.88 -39.73
C ASP A 771 -7.35 8.00 -40.16
N VAL A 772 -8.56 8.39 -39.76
CA VAL A 772 -9.82 7.78 -40.19
C VAL A 772 -10.25 8.37 -41.53
N ASN A 773 -10.20 7.55 -42.59
CA ASN A 773 -10.48 8.01 -43.95
C ASN A 773 -11.81 8.76 -44.05
N ALA A 774 -11.73 10.03 -44.46
CA ALA A 774 -12.84 10.97 -44.62
C ALA A 774 -13.76 11.11 -43.37
N SER A 775 -13.23 10.91 -42.16
CA SER A 775 -14.00 10.93 -40.89
C SER A 775 -15.17 9.92 -40.86
N GLY A 776 -15.07 8.81 -41.61
CA GLY A 776 -16.13 7.81 -41.74
C GLY A 776 -16.57 7.19 -40.41
N ARG A 777 -17.87 6.88 -40.31
CA ARG A 777 -18.54 6.42 -39.08
C ARG A 777 -19.16 5.02 -39.18
N THR A 778 -18.77 4.23 -40.19
CA THR A 778 -19.39 2.93 -40.51
C THR A 778 -18.39 1.78 -40.42
N ASN A 779 -18.90 0.58 -40.12
CA ASN A 779 -18.13 -0.66 -40.15
C ASN A 779 -17.38 -0.84 -41.48
N GLY A 780 -16.07 -1.04 -41.42
CA GLY A 780 -15.20 -1.14 -42.59
C GLY A 780 -14.68 0.20 -43.12
N THR A 781 -14.90 1.32 -42.41
CA THR A 781 -14.18 2.58 -42.70
C THR A 781 -12.68 2.33 -42.57
N LYS A 782 -11.89 2.70 -43.58
CA LYS A 782 -10.45 2.45 -43.61
C LYS A 782 -9.70 3.35 -42.64
N VAL A 783 -8.61 2.81 -42.07
CA VAL A 783 -7.60 3.58 -41.34
C VAL A 783 -6.32 3.58 -42.16
N HIS A 784 -5.72 4.76 -42.33
CA HIS A 784 -4.54 4.99 -43.18
C HIS A 784 -3.61 6.01 -42.52
N LEU A 785 -2.48 6.33 -43.17
CA LEU A 785 -1.74 7.54 -42.87
C LEU A 785 -2.28 8.73 -43.64
N TRP A 786 -2.40 9.87 -42.96
CA TRP A 786 -2.60 11.17 -43.57
C TRP A 786 -1.69 12.21 -42.89
N LYS A 787 -1.26 13.23 -43.62
CA LYS A 787 -0.49 14.35 -43.06
C LYS A 787 -1.28 15.04 -41.95
N ARG A 788 -0.58 15.53 -40.92
CA ARG A 788 -1.25 16.21 -39.78
C ARG A 788 -2.17 17.34 -40.28
N ASN A 789 -3.47 17.17 -40.09
CA ASN A 789 -4.54 18.08 -40.53
C ASN A 789 -5.34 18.69 -39.35
N GLY A 790 -5.11 18.21 -38.12
CA GLY A 790 -5.71 18.74 -36.88
C GLY A 790 -7.17 18.35 -36.63
N THR A 791 -7.79 17.62 -37.55
CA THR A 791 -9.18 17.16 -37.45
C THR A 791 -9.36 16.01 -36.46
N ASP A 792 -10.60 15.77 -36.06
CA ASP A 792 -10.98 14.67 -35.16
C ASP A 792 -10.75 13.26 -35.77
N ALA A 793 -10.43 13.16 -37.06
CA ALA A 793 -10.06 11.90 -37.71
C ALA A 793 -8.68 11.39 -37.27
N GLN A 794 -7.84 12.25 -36.69
CA GLN A 794 -6.46 11.96 -36.30
C GLN A 794 -6.27 11.81 -34.78
N ARG A 795 -7.35 11.91 -34.00
CA ARG A 795 -7.35 11.97 -32.53
C ARG A 795 -8.02 10.73 -31.95
N TRP A 796 -7.29 9.97 -31.15
CA TRP A 796 -7.70 8.65 -30.65
C TRP A 796 -7.68 8.61 -29.12
N ARG A 797 -8.82 8.31 -28.51
CA ARG A 797 -8.93 8.05 -27.06
C ARG A 797 -8.54 6.60 -26.77
N LEU A 798 -7.63 6.41 -25.81
CA LEU A 798 -7.22 5.09 -25.35
C LEU A 798 -8.16 4.60 -24.25
N VAL A 799 -9.04 3.64 -24.57
CA VAL A 799 -10.01 3.09 -23.63
C VAL A 799 -9.48 1.78 -23.06
N LEU A 800 -9.04 1.79 -21.79
CA LEU A 800 -8.59 0.57 -21.11
C LEU A 800 -9.66 -0.54 -21.18
N LYS A 801 -9.31 -1.71 -21.69
CA LYS A 801 -10.19 -2.86 -21.89
C LYS A 801 -10.51 -3.55 -20.56
N GLY A 802 -11.38 -2.90 -19.81
CA GLY A 802 -11.82 -3.21 -18.45
C GLY A 802 -12.63 -2.06 -17.83
N ASN A 803 -12.39 -0.82 -18.28
CA ASN A 803 -13.14 0.36 -17.87
C ASN A 803 -14.41 0.55 -18.73
N ALA A 804 -15.49 -0.10 -18.32
CA ALA A 804 -16.83 0.21 -18.80
C ALA A 804 -17.41 1.42 -18.03
N ARG A 805 -17.16 2.66 -18.50
CA ARG A 805 -18.03 3.79 -18.18
C ARG A 805 -19.41 3.49 -18.80
N ILE A 806 -20.38 3.08 -17.99
CA ILE A 806 -21.76 2.83 -18.46
C ILE A 806 -22.45 4.18 -18.66
N ALA A 807 -22.54 4.62 -19.91
CA ALA A 807 -23.61 5.52 -20.32
C ALA A 807 -24.93 4.72 -20.28
N ALA A 808 -25.99 5.31 -19.74
CA ALA A 808 -27.24 4.60 -19.51
C ALA A 808 -28.15 4.62 -20.75
N GLU A 809 -28.53 3.45 -21.25
CA GLU A 809 -29.80 3.20 -21.96
C GLU A 809 -30.18 1.69 -21.84
N PRO A 810 -31.40 1.26 -22.21
CA PRO A 810 -32.11 0.22 -21.45
C PRO A 810 -31.77 -1.24 -21.78
N ALA A 811 -32.15 -2.12 -20.85
CA ALA A 811 -31.85 -3.55 -20.88
C ALA A 811 -32.65 -4.35 -21.94
N SER A 812 -31.97 -5.24 -22.67
CA SER A 812 -32.48 -6.61 -22.95
C SER A 812 -31.45 -7.50 -23.67
N ARG A 813 -30.73 -8.34 -22.91
CA ARG A 813 -30.25 -9.71 -23.23
C ARG A 813 -29.19 -10.14 -22.23
N GLU A 814 -29.29 -11.36 -21.71
CA GLU A 814 -28.21 -11.96 -20.92
C GLU A 814 -27.11 -12.50 -21.86
N PRO A 815 -25.81 -12.29 -21.55
CA PRO A 815 -24.72 -12.86 -22.33
C PRO A 815 -24.48 -14.32 -21.95
N SER A 816 -24.56 -15.21 -22.95
CA SER A 816 -24.25 -16.64 -22.81
C SER A 816 -22.81 -16.90 -22.39
N ALA A 817 -22.58 -17.89 -21.52
CA ALA A 817 -21.25 -18.22 -21.01
C ALA A 817 -20.32 -18.82 -22.07
N GLU A 818 -19.14 -18.22 -22.28
CA GLU A 818 -18.13 -18.75 -23.19
C GLU A 818 -17.42 -20.00 -22.64
N ALA A 819 -17.08 -20.90 -23.55
CA ALA A 819 -16.28 -22.09 -23.28
C ALA A 819 -14.79 -21.74 -23.20
N GLY A 820 -14.06 -22.31 -22.25
CA GLY A 820 -12.67 -21.93 -22.00
C GLY A 820 -11.89 -22.91 -21.14
N LEU A 821 -10.56 -22.81 -21.24
CA LEU A 821 -9.61 -23.64 -20.52
C LEU A 821 -8.72 -22.76 -19.64
N ARG A 822 -8.73 -23.02 -18.34
CA ARG A 822 -7.97 -22.23 -17.36
C ARG A 822 -6.60 -22.84 -17.08
N GLN A 823 -5.71 -22.01 -16.57
CA GLN A 823 -4.37 -22.40 -16.12
C GLN A 823 -4.45 -23.41 -14.97
N ASN A 824 -3.60 -24.44 -15.01
CA ASN A 824 -3.58 -25.50 -14.00
C ASN A 824 -2.93 -25.02 -12.71
N TYR A 825 -3.36 -25.57 -11.58
CA TYR A 825 -2.82 -25.25 -10.25
C TYR A 825 -2.65 -26.52 -9.39
N PRO A 826 -1.51 -26.70 -8.69
CA PRO A 826 -0.29 -25.87 -8.77
C PRO A 826 0.38 -25.95 -10.15
N ASN A 827 1.15 -24.93 -10.52
CA ASN A 827 2.01 -24.95 -11.70
C ASN A 827 3.28 -24.10 -11.44
N PRO A 828 4.50 -24.69 -11.43
CA PRO A 828 4.79 -26.12 -11.59
C PRO A 828 4.16 -27.02 -10.52
N PHE A 829 4.12 -28.34 -10.77
CA PHE A 829 3.57 -29.34 -9.84
C PHE A 829 4.52 -30.53 -9.61
N SER A 830 4.49 -31.06 -8.39
CA SER A 830 5.28 -32.21 -7.92
C SER A 830 4.49 -33.52 -7.89
N ASP A 831 3.23 -33.48 -7.43
CA ASP A 831 2.43 -34.66 -7.09
C ASP A 831 1.14 -34.75 -7.93
N GLU A 832 0.29 -33.73 -7.88
CA GLU A 832 -0.88 -33.58 -8.74
C GLU A 832 -1.12 -32.11 -9.15
N THR A 833 -1.92 -31.90 -10.18
CA THR A 833 -2.41 -30.57 -10.57
C THR A 833 -3.80 -30.63 -11.15
N ILE A 834 -4.58 -29.56 -10.98
CA ILE A 834 -5.98 -29.47 -11.38
C ILE A 834 -6.10 -28.50 -12.56
N ILE A 835 -6.68 -28.98 -13.67
CA ILE A 835 -7.03 -28.21 -14.88
C ILE A 835 -8.51 -27.83 -14.84
N PRO A 836 -8.91 -26.56 -14.67
CA PRO A 836 -10.32 -26.14 -14.74
C PRO A 836 -10.76 -25.84 -16.18
N PHE A 837 -12.02 -26.16 -16.51
CA PHE A 837 -12.61 -25.92 -17.84
C PHE A 837 -14.08 -25.47 -17.76
N SER A 838 -14.53 -24.75 -18.80
CA SER A 838 -15.95 -24.54 -19.13
C SER A 838 -16.28 -25.08 -20.52
N LEU A 839 -17.45 -25.69 -20.66
CA LEU A 839 -18.02 -26.18 -21.92
C LEU A 839 -19.15 -25.23 -22.36
N PRO A 840 -19.38 -25.08 -23.68
CA PRO A 840 -20.54 -24.33 -24.16
C PRO A 840 -21.82 -25.15 -23.91
N GLU A 841 -22.93 -24.45 -23.76
CA GLU A 841 -24.23 -25.09 -23.62
C GLU A 841 -24.57 -25.91 -24.89
N GLY A 842 -24.98 -27.17 -24.70
CA GLY A 842 -25.28 -28.10 -25.80
C GLY A 842 -24.08 -28.91 -26.35
N ALA A 843 -22.89 -28.79 -25.77
CA ALA A 843 -21.72 -29.60 -26.13
C ALA A 843 -21.99 -31.11 -26.04
N ARG A 844 -21.64 -31.88 -27.09
CA ARG A 844 -21.96 -33.33 -27.17
C ARG A 844 -20.80 -34.22 -26.76
N GLN A 845 -19.57 -33.84 -27.09
CA GLN A 845 -18.34 -34.51 -26.70
C GLN A 845 -17.26 -33.48 -26.34
N ALA A 846 -16.52 -33.73 -25.26
CA ALA A 846 -15.41 -32.87 -24.86
C ALA A 846 -14.23 -33.69 -24.31
N SER A 847 -13.01 -33.16 -24.43
CA SER A 847 -11.78 -33.77 -23.92
C SER A 847 -10.70 -32.73 -23.62
N VAL A 848 -9.96 -32.95 -22.54
CA VAL A 848 -8.67 -32.29 -22.29
C VAL A 848 -7.56 -33.18 -22.86
N CYS A 849 -6.84 -32.67 -23.85
CA CYS A 849 -5.75 -33.37 -24.54
C CYS A 849 -4.41 -32.73 -24.16
N ILE A 850 -3.48 -33.53 -23.64
CA ILE A 850 -2.18 -33.12 -23.11
C ILE A 850 -1.08 -33.59 -24.07
N TYR A 851 -0.19 -32.70 -24.48
CA TYR A 851 0.83 -32.89 -25.50
C TYR A 851 2.23 -32.55 -24.96
N SER A 852 3.27 -33.19 -25.52
CA SER A 852 4.67 -32.78 -25.34
C SER A 852 4.95 -31.46 -26.09
N VAL A 853 6.08 -30.81 -25.79
CA VAL A 853 6.52 -29.62 -26.54
C VAL A 853 6.85 -29.91 -28.01
N GLN A 854 7.07 -31.19 -28.37
CA GLN A 854 7.22 -31.67 -29.75
C GLN A 854 5.86 -31.94 -30.43
N GLY A 855 4.73 -31.69 -29.76
CA GLY A 855 3.38 -31.83 -30.33
C GLY A 855 2.81 -33.24 -30.34
N GLN A 856 3.50 -34.24 -29.74
CA GLN A 856 2.94 -35.59 -29.60
C GLN A 856 1.87 -35.60 -28.51
N LEU A 857 0.74 -36.26 -28.75
CA LEU A 857 -0.31 -36.46 -27.74
C LEU A 857 0.20 -37.46 -26.68
N VAL A 858 0.19 -37.04 -25.41
CA VAL A 858 0.70 -37.81 -24.26
C VAL A 858 -0.46 -38.43 -23.46
N LYS A 859 -1.56 -37.68 -23.27
CA LYS A 859 -2.77 -38.17 -22.59
C LYS A 859 -4.00 -37.45 -23.11
N GLN A 860 -5.12 -38.16 -23.28
CA GLN A 860 -6.43 -37.58 -23.54
C GLN A 860 -7.39 -37.98 -22.41
N ILE A 861 -8.16 -37.01 -21.91
CA ILE A 861 -9.09 -37.20 -20.80
C ILE A 861 -10.45 -36.68 -21.25
N ALA A 862 -11.41 -37.58 -21.46
CA ALA A 862 -12.78 -37.20 -21.78
C ALA A 862 -13.44 -36.49 -20.59
N VAL A 863 -14.22 -35.44 -20.86
CA VAL A 863 -14.95 -34.70 -19.82
C VAL A 863 -16.44 -34.70 -20.12
N GLY A 864 -17.25 -34.96 -19.09
CA GLY A 864 -18.71 -35.07 -19.22
C GLY A 864 -19.40 -33.73 -19.49
N ALA A 865 -20.66 -33.78 -19.94
CA ALA A 865 -21.47 -32.64 -20.36
C ALA A 865 -21.97 -31.73 -19.21
N LYS A 866 -21.04 -31.27 -18.35
CA LYS A 866 -21.28 -30.20 -17.38
C LYS A 866 -20.69 -28.90 -17.93
N ASN A 867 -21.45 -27.81 -17.88
CA ASN A 867 -21.03 -26.50 -18.40
C ASN A 867 -19.73 -25.98 -17.75
N GLN A 868 -19.37 -26.46 -16.55
CA GLN A 868 -18.06 -26.24 -15.92
C GLN A 868 -17.58 -27.49 -15.17
N GLY A 869 -16.26 -27.65 -15.03
CA GLY A 869 -15.65 -28.73 -14.27
C GLY A 869 -14.13 -28.60 -14.16
N SER A 870 -13.47 -29.67 -13.70
CA SER A 870 -12.02 -29.77 -13.67
C SER A 870 -11.52 -31.20 -13.93
N VAL A 871 -10.23 -31.31 -14.25
CA VAL A 871 -9.51 -32.57 -14.48
C VAL A 871 -8.25 -32.58 -13.63
N THR A 872 -8.11 -33.58 -12.75
CA THR A 872 -6.85 -33.82 -12.02
C THR A 872 -5.87 -34.59 -12.90
N VAL A 873 -4.60 -34.21 -12.82
CA VAL A 873 -3.47 -34.75 -13.59
C VAL A 873 -2.35 -35.11 -12.61
N ASN A 874 -1.95 -36.38 -12.59
CA ASN A 874 -0.99 -36.88 -11.60
C ASN A 874 0.44 -36.83 -12.14
N ALA A 875 1.40 -36.36 -11.35
CA ALA A 875 2.79 -36.23 -11.76
C ALA A 875 3.49 -37.58 -12.00
N GLY A 876 2.94 -38.69 -11.50
CA GLY A 876 3.40 -40.05 -11.84
C GLY A 876 3.12 -40.46 -13.30
N GLU A 877 2.24 -39.73 -14.00
CA GLU A 877 1.86 -40.02 -15.40
C GLU A 877 2.75 -39.31 -16.44
N PHE A 878 3.66 -38.43 -15.99
CA PHE A 878 4.48 -37.55 -16.84
C PHE A 878 5.94 -37.54 -16.40
N ALA A 879 6.86 -37.43 -17.36
CA ALA A 879 8.26 -37.17 -17.06
C ALA A 879 8.46 -35.69 -16.67
N PRO A 880 9.46 -35.33 -15.84
CA PRO A 880 9.73 -33.93 -15.51
C PRO A 880 10.03 -33.10 -16.76
N GLY A 881 9.27 -32.02 -16.95
CA GLY A 881 9.28 -31.23 -18.18
C GLY A 881 8.05 -30.33 -18.36
N LEU A 882 8.05 -29.60 -19.49
CA LEU A 882 6.96 -28.74 -19.95
C LEU A 882 6.01 -29.54 -20.86
N TYR A 883 4.70 -29.33 -20.67
CA TYR A 883 3.63 -29.89 -21.48
C TYR A 883 2.62 -28.79 -21.87
N ILE A 884 1.92 -29.01 -22.99
CA ILE A 884 0.85 -28.13 -23.47
C ILE A 884 -0.45 -28.92 -23.40
N TYR A 885 -1.49 -28.40 -22.76
CA TYR A 885 -2.80 -29.06 -22.72
C TYR A 885 -3.88 -28.18 -23.36
N ARG A 886 -4.88 -28.83 -23.97
CA ARG A 886 -5.88 -28.21 -24.86
C ARG A 886 -7.26 -28.78 -24.60
N LEU A 887 -8.28 -27.92 -24.54
CA LEU A 887 -9.68 -28.33 -24.51
C LEU A 887 -10.16 -28.51 -25.95
N THR A 888 -10.77 -29.66 -26.22
CA THR A 888 -11.43 -29.98 -27.48
C THR A 888 -12.90 -30.22 -27.19
N VAL A 889 -13.80 -29.57 -27.94
CA VAL A 889 -15.26 -29.74 -27.84
C VAL A 889 -15.82 -29.95 -29.25
N ASP A 890 -16.59 -31.02 -29.45
CA ASP A 890 -17.20 -31.40 -30.72
C ASP A 890 -16.24 -31.33 -31.92
N GLY A 891 -15.02 -31.84 -31.70
CA GLY A 891 -13.92 -31.88 -32.68
C GLY A 891 -13.13 -30.57 -32.85
N ARG A 892 -13.51 -29.48 -32.17
CA ARG A 892 -12.88 -28.15 -32.29
C ARG A 892 -12.05 -27.82 -31.05
N ALA A 893 -10.88 -27.19 -31.26
CA ALA A 893 -10.02 -26.72 -30.18
C ALA A 893 -10.55 -25.40 -29.59
N MET A 894 -10.86 -25.36 -28.30
CA MET A 894 -11.42 -24.19 -27.61
C MET A 894 -10.38 -23.34 -26.86
N GLY A 895 -9.16 -23.86 -26.69
CA GLY A 895 -8.06 -23.14 -26.04
C GLY A 895 -6.95 -24.08 -25.58
N SER A 896 -5.76 -23.54 -25.30
CA SER A 896 -4.62 -24.31 -24.79
C SER A 896 -3.77 -23.52 -23.81
N GLN A 897 -3.22 -24.22 -22.82
CA GLN A 897 -2.43 -23.70 -21.70
C GLN A 897 -1.18 -24.57 -21.49
N ARG A 898 -0.31 -24.18 -20.54
CA ARG A 898 0.97 -24.87 -20.26
C ARG A 898 1.04 -25.39 -18.82
N MET A 899 1.55 -26.60 -18.64
CA MET A 899 1.84 -27.19 -17.32
C MET A 899 3.30 -27.66 -17.24
N VAL A 900 3.93 -27.53 -16.07
CA VAL A 900 5.31 -27.92 -15.81
C VAL A 900 5.34 -28.94 -14.68
N ARG A 901 5.76 -30.17 -14.96
CA ARG A 901 5.98 -31.20 -13.93
C ARG A 901 7.42 -31.06 -13.42
N GLN A 902 7.58 -30.75 -12.12
CA GLN A 902 8.88 -30.72 -11.43
C GLN A 902 9.42 -32.15 -11.24
N LYS A 903 10.62 -32.31 -10.68
CA LYS A 903 11.29 -33.62 -10.52
C LYS A 903 10.69 -34.46 -9.40
#